data_AF-A0A6G0QTI5-F1
#
_entry.id   AF-A0A6G0QTI5-F1
#
_cell.length_a   1.000
_cell.length_b   1.000
_cell.length_c   1.000
_cell.angle_alpha   90.00
_cell.angle_beta   90.00
_cell.angle_gamma   90.00
#
_symmetry.space_group_name_H-M   'P 1'
#
loop_
_entity.id
_entity.type
_entity.pdbx_description
1 polymer ?
#
loop_
_entity_poly.entity_id
_entity_poly.type
_entity_poly.pdbx_seq_one_letter_code
_entity_poly.pdbx_strand_id
1 'polypeptide(L)'
;MAPFDAYRAKMQAAGLSTEAIKAFEYSYDALVSGETGMIAEDSIKPADNLPYLENKEGSIRESVQADPALLKETVVLKLNGGLGTSMGLDKAKSLLTVKGDDTFLDIMAKQVTELRSTHKSNVRFVLMNSFSTSADTLEYLQKYPELVEDEALELLQNKVPKVNAATMEPATYAANPSKEWCPPGHGDLYASLAGSGKLNKLVADGVKYMFVSNSDNLGATLDLDLLTYFAQSGKPFLMECCERTENDKKGGHLAERLADGRLILRESAQCADEDEKEFQNITKHRYFNTNNLWIRLDKLQEELKKQGGVIRLPMIKNSKTVDPKDSSSTPVFQLETAMGAAIECFDSAGAVCVPRTRFAPVKKCDDLILLRSDAYVITEDYRPVIAPEREGVAPIVSLDSKNFKLVQQLEAAVRGNVPSLVKCDRLKIVGNVGFAPGVVFEGSVEVVNKSSEQKTVLAGTYKDTTVDLTEQKGLGKLKVTTVKTAPFQDQKPGTSGLRKKTKTFMSDNYLQNFVASVFDALPAKDLNGGTLVVSGDGRYFNKEAIQIIIKMAVAYGVDRLWIGKDGLLSTPCVSAVVREREGGSVAFGAFILSASHNPGGPNEDFGIKYNCENGGPAPEKVTNEIYDLSKVITSYKIAADFPTVDVGKIGTTSVAADDGSRTITVEVFDSAEHHVSLLKQIFDFHAIKKLVSREDFTFVVDSMSGVNGPYARRVFVEELGCGESCLLNAIPMEDFNGGHADPNLTYAKALIKVMGVDPKGLPVTGQEQEPPAFGAAWDGDADRNMILGSRFFVTPSDSLAIIAANCQTIPFFKNGLRGVARSMPTSGAVDRVAKKLNVPFFEVPTGWKFFGNLMDSQIVFGKEDYTPFICGEESFGTGSNHIREKDGMWAVLAWLSILASKQVDGAPLVTVEDIVRDHWKKFGRNYYCRYDYENVDKAAAENMFADMTKFDGVVGKEINGFKVEKADEFEYVDPVDGSVSSHQGIRFLFEGGSRVIFRLSGTGVAGATVRMYIEKYEEPTGSLDQNAAAALEKLIEVGLKLSDLVKKTGRKAPTVIT
;
A
#
# COMPACT_ATOMS: atom_id res chain seq x y z
N MET A 1 25.78 -26.68 36.83
CA MET A 1 24.36 -26.54 36.46
C MET A 1 24.05 -27.67 35.50
N ALA A 2 22.84 -28.26 35.57
CA ALA A 2 22.47 -29.25 34.57
C ALA A 2 22.63 -28.61 33.17
N PRO A 3 23.09 -29.35 32.14
CA PRO A 3 23.33 -28.78 30.81
C PRO A 3 22.13 -27.99 30.25
N PHE A 4 20.91 -28.33 30.67
CA PHE A 4 19.68 -27.68 30.23
C PHE A 4 19.25 -26.42 31.02
N ASP A 5 19.80 -26.15 32.21
CA ASP A 5 19.33 -25.03 33.06
C ASP A 5 19.46 -23.66 32.36
N ALA A 6 20.51 -23.48 31.57
CA ALA A 6 20.74 -22.26 30.80
C ALA A 6 19.69 -22.07 29.68
N TYR A 7 19.27 -23.15 29.02
CA TYR A 7 18.19 -23.12 28.03
C TYR A 7 16.86 -22.78 28.69
N ARG A 8 16.54 -23.44 29.81
CA ARG A 8 15.33 -23.19 30.59
C ARG A 8 15.24 -21.71 31.00
N ALA A 9 16.30 -21.16 31.58
CA ALA A 9 16.35 -19.76 31.97
C ALA A 9 16.17 -18.80 30.77
N LYS A 10 16.84 -19.08 29.65
CA LYS A 10 16.73 -18.27 28.42
C LYS A 10 15.32 -18.30 27.83
N MET A 11 14.68 -19.47 27.79
CA MET A 11 13.32 -19.64 27.28
C MET A 11 12.27 -18.99 28.20
N GLN A 12 12.42 -19.12 29.52
CA GLN A 12 11.56 -18.45 30.50
C GLN A 12 11.67 -16.93 30.42
N ALA A 13 12.89 -16.39 30.30
CA ALA A 13 13.12 -14.95 30.11
C ALA A 13 12.49 -14.42 28.81
N ALA A 14 12.36 -15.28 27.80
CA ALA A 14 11.67 -14.96 26.54
C ALA A 14 10.14 -15.18 26.60
N GLY A 15 9.58 -15.57 27.74
CA GLY A 15 8.14 -15.76 27.95
C GLY A 15 7.56 -17.05 27.36
N LEU A 16 8.38 -18.07 27.11
CA LEU A 16 7.90 -19.33 26.52
C LEU A 16 7.19 -20.22 27.54
N SER A 17 6.18 -20.98 27.07
CA SER A 17 5.36 -21.86 27.89
C SER A 17 6.15 -23.05 28.47
N THR A 18 5.60 -23.67 29.51
CA THR A 18 6.21 -24.87 30.12
C THR A 18 6.25 -26.02 29.13
N GLU A 19 5.21 -26.15 28.29
CA GLU A 19 5.07 -27.16 27.25
C GLU A 19 6.15 -27.00 26.16
N ALA A 20 6.40 -25.75 25.71
CA ALA A 20 7.46 -25.46 24.76
C ALA A 20 8.86 -25.80 25.33
N ILE A 21 9.10 -25.46 26.59
CA ILE A 21 10.36 -25.78 27.27
C ILE A 21 10.56 -27.29 27.39
N LYS A 22 9.53 -28.04 27.81
CA LYS A 22 9.59 -29.50 27.91
C LYS A 22 9.79 -30.18 26.56
N ALA A 23 9.16 -29.66 25.50
CA ALA A 23 9.31 -30.21 24.16
C ALA A 23 10.75 -30.01 23.65
N PHE A 24 11.35 -28.83 23.92
CA PHE A 24 12.74 -28.58 23.59
C PHE A 24 13.72 -29.38 24.47
N GLU A 25 13.41 -29.56 25.75
CA GLU A 25 14.17 -30.41 26.68
C GLU A 25 14.26 -31.85 26.16
N TYR A 26 13.13 -32.40 25.72
CA TYR A 26 13.11 -33.73 25.11
C TYR A 26 14.02 -33.85 23.87
N SER A 27 13.95 -32.88 22.95
CA SER A 27 14.82 -32.85 21.77
C SER A 27 16.29 -32.65 22.11
N TYR A 28 16.59 -31.84 23.13
CA TYR A 28 17.95 -31.63 23.61
C TYR A 28 18.52 -32.90 24.28
N ASP A 29 17.71 -33.58 25.10
CA ASP A 29 18.08 -34.84 25.73
C ASP A 29 18.40 -35.93 24.70
N ALA A 30 17.60 -36.01 23.62
CA ALA A 30 17.88 -36.88 22.47
C ALA A 30 19.20 -36.51 21.78
N LEU A 31 19.51 -35.22 21.63
CA LEU A 31 20.77 -34.77 21.04
C LEU A 31 21.98 -35.19 21.89
N VAL A 32 21.93 -35.00 23.21
CA VAL A 32 23.07 -35.27 24.11
C VAL A 32 23.23 -36.76 24.44
N SER A 33 22.16 -37.55 24.35
CA SER A 33 22.22 -39.02 24.52
C SER A 33 22.86 -39.74 23.32
N GLY A 34 23.06 -39.02 22.20
CA GLY A 34 23.58 -39.59 20.96
C GLY A 34 22.52 -40.32 20.13
N GLU A 35 21.23 -40.12 20.44
CA GLU A 35 20.14 -40.66 19.63
C GLU A 35 20.22 -40.11 18.21
N THR A 36 20.32 -41.01 17.24
CA THR A 36 20.49 -40.64 15.83
C THR A 36 19.17 -40.38 15.12
N GLY A 37 18.05 -40.84 15.70
CA GLY A 37 16.71 -40.75 15.08
C GLY A 37 16.54 -41.65 13.84
N MET A 38 17.49 -42.54 13.57
CA MET A 38 17.50 -43.41 12.40
C MET A 38 16.54 -44.58 12.56
N ILE A 39 15.80 -44.89 11.49
CA ILE A 39 14.88 -46.02 11.41
C ILE A 39 15.47 -47.01 10.41
N ALA A 40 15.84 -48.21 10.85
CA ALA A 40 16.41 -49.24 9.99
C ALA A 40 15.33 -49.93 9.15
N GLU A 41 15.63 -50.25 7.89
CA GLU A 41 14.69 -50.93 6.97
C GLU A 41 14.21 -52.28 7.51
N ASP A 42 15.06 -53.01 8.24
CA ASP A 42 14.72 -54.30 8.85
C ASP A 42 13.82 -54.19 10.09
N SER A 43 13.61 -52.98 10.62
CA SER A 43 12.73 -52.70 11.77
C SER A 43 11.29 -52.38 11.36
N ILE A 44 11.04 -52.26 10.05
CA ILE A 44 9.76 -51.87 9.47
C ILE A 44 9.32 -52.83 8.35
N LYS A 45 8.05 -52.77 7.98
CA LYS A 45 7.50 -53.38 6.77
C LYS A 45 6.59 -52.37 6.06
N PRO A 46 6.26 -52.56 4.77
CA PRO A 46 5.35 -51.68 4.04
C PRO A 46 3.99 -51.52 4.74
N ALA A 47 3.45 -50.30 4.74
CA ALA A 47 2.07 -50.06 5.13
C ALA A 47 1.13 -50.53 4.01
N ASP A 48 0.48 -51.68 4.18
CA ASP A 48 -0.45 -52.27 3.21
C ASP A 48 -1.92 -51.98 3.55
N ASN A 49 -2.79 -51.94 2.54
CA ASN A 49 -4.26 -51.83 2.68
C ASN A 49 -4.80 -50.51 3.26
N LEU A 50 -4.24 -49.36 2.86
CA LEU A 50 -4.86 -48.08 3.21
C LEU A 50 -6.23 -47.93 2.53
N PRO A 51 -7.25 -47.37 3.22
CA PRO A 51 -8.50 -46.97 2.58
C PRO A 51 -8.21 -45.87 1.56
N TYR A 52 -8.89 -45.93 0.42
CA TYR A 52 -8.81 -44.90 -0.62
C TYR A 52 -9.97 -43.94 -0.47
N LEU A 53 -9.70 -42.64 -0.61
CA LEU A 53 -10.77 -41.64 -0.64
C LEU A 53 -11.71 -41.91 -1.84
N GLU A 54 -11.12 -42.21 -3.00
CA GLU A 54 -11.81 -42.40 -4.27
C GLU A 54 -10.98 -43.27 -5.24
N ASN A 55 -11.52 -43.54 -6.43
CA ASN A 55 -10.88 -44.24 -7.55
C ASN A 55 -10.56 -45.73 -7.31
N LYS A 56 -11.08 -46.35 -6.24
CA LYS A 56 -11.05 -47.79 -5.99
C LYS A 56 -12.41 -48.26 -5.45
N GLU A 57 -12.77 -49.49 -5.78
CA GLU A 57 -13.97 -50.14 -5.23
C GLU A 57 -13.90 -50.20 -3.70
N GLY A 58 -14.99 -49.84 -3.04
CA GLY A 58 -15.04 -49.74 -1.57
C GLY A 58 -14.33 -48.49 -1.03
N SER A 59 -14.13 -47.46 -1.87
CA SER A 59 -13.57 -46.19 -1.42
C SER A 59 -14.45 -45.49 -0.39
N ILE A 60 -13.86 -44.54 0.34
CA ILE A 60 -14.57 -43.79 1.37
C ILE A 60 -15.80 -43.09 0.78
N ARG A 61 -15.66 -42.44 -0.39
CA ARG A 61 -16.79 -41.75 -1.05
C ARG A 61 -17.93 -42.69 -1.48
N GLU A 62 -17.68 -43.98 -1.64
CA GLU A 62 -18.72 -44.98 -1.91
C GLU A 62 -19.39 -45.51 -0.62
N SER A 63 -18.74 -45.35 0.53
CA SER A 63 -19.14 -45.97 1.80
C SER A 63 -19.63 -45.00 2.86
N VAL A 64 -19.37 -43.69 2.71
CA VAL A 64 -19.85 -42.64 3.63
C VAL A 64 -20.76 -41.67 2.92
N GLN A 65 -21.70 -41.10 3.68
CA GLN A 65 -22.51 -39.96 3.24
C GLN A 65 -22.06 -38.74 4.04
N ALA A 66 -21.56 -37.70 3.37
CA ALA A 66 -21.13 -36.45 3.99
C ALA A 66 -22.14 -35.91 5.02
N ASP A 67 -21.66 -35.59 6.23
CA ASP A 67 -22.44 -34.96 7.29
C ASP A 67 -21.92 -33.52 7.57
N PRO A 68 -22.55 -32.49 6.96
CA PRO A 68 -22.18 -31.10 7.22
C PRO A 68 -22.36 -30.66 8.67
N ALA A 69 -23.16 -31.37 9.48
CA ALA A 69 -23.37 -31.01 10.89
C ALA A 69 -22.08 -31.13 11.72
N LEU A 70 -21.09 -31.90 11.26
CA LEU A 70 -19.78 -32.03 11.89
C LEU A 70 -18.93 -30.75 11.78
N LEU A 71 -19.23 -29.85 10.84
CA LEU A 71 -18.48 -28.61 10.65
C LEU A 71 -18.48 -27.72 11.90
N LYS A 72 -19.58 -27.72 12.67
CA LYS A 72 -19.70 -26.95 13.93
C LYS A 72 -18.74 -27.45 15.02
N GLU A 73 -18.28 -28.70 14.91
CA GLU A 73 -17.35 -29.36 15.83
C GLU A 73 -15.94 -29.41 15.22
N THR A 74 -15.66 -28.63 14.17
CA THR A 74 -14.42 -28.73 13.39
C THR A 74 -13.65 -27.40 13.34
N VAL A 75 -12.33 -27.50 13.38
CA VAL A 75 -11.39 -26.40 13.12
C VAL A 75 -10.46 -26.74 11.95
N VAL A 76 -10.26 -25.77 11.06
CA VAL A 76 -9.23 -25.80 10.02
C VAL A 76 -8.01 -25.04 10.53
N LEU A 77 -6.87 -25.71 10.62
CA LEU A 77 -5.59 -25.12 10.99
C LEU A 77 -4.63 -25.12 9.80
N LYS A 78 -4.15 -23.95 9.42
CA LYS A 78 -3.18 -23.75 8.34
C LYS A 78 -1.82 -23.37 8.92
N LEU A 79 -0.78 -24.15 8.60
CA LEU A 79 0.59 -23.83 9.00
C LEU A 79 1.14 -22.69 8.14
N ASN A 80 1.31 -21.52 8.75
CA ASN A 80 1.63 -20.27 8.07
C ASN A 80 2.98 -19.68 8.50
N GLY A 81 3.86 -20.47 9.12
CA GLY A 81 5.13 -19.97 9.67
C GLY A 81 6.24 -19.69 8.65
N GLY A 82 6.08 -20.08 7.38
CA GLY A 82 7.14 -20.05 6.36
C GLY A 82 7.30 -18.71 5.64
N LEU A 83 8.54 -18.23 5.50
CA LEU A 83 8.89 -16.96 4.82
C LEU A 83 9.21 -17.12 3.31
N GLY A 84 9.29 -18.34 2.77
CA GLY A 84 9.59 -18.53 1.34
C GLY A 84 10.99 -18.07 0.90
N THR A 85 11.96 -18.00 1.83
CA THR A 85 13.30 -17.44 1.59
C THR A 85 14.08 -18.13 0.47
N SER A 86 13.82 -19.41 0.19
CA SER A 86 14.45 -20.14 -0.92
C SER A 86 14.09 -19.56 -2.29
N MET A 87 12.95 -18.88 -2.39
CA MET A 87 12.44 -18.21 -3.58
C MET A 87 12.64 -16.68 -3.52
N GLY A 88 13.44 -16.17 -2.57
CA GLY A 88 13.77 -14.74 -2.48
C GLY A 88 12.69 -13.88 -1.84
N LEU A 89 11.78 -14.47 -1.06
CA LEU A 89 10.76 -13.74 -0.31
C LEU A 89 11.26 -13.40 1.11
N ASP A 90 10.87 -12.22 1.58
CA ASP A 90 11.22 -11.70 2.91
C ASP A 90 10.02 -11.57 3.86
N LYS A 91 8.79 -11.75 3.35
CA LYS A 91 7.51 -11.74 4.09
C LYS A 91 6.91 -13.15 4.18
N ALA A 92 5.77 -13.29 4.88
CA ALA A 92 5.03 -14.55 4.90
C ALA A 92 4.77 -15.08 3.48
N LYS A 93 5.15 -16.34 3.22
CA LYS A 93 5.02 -16.97 1.90
C LYS A 93 3.57 -17.00 1.42
N SER A 94 2.62 -17.05 2.35
CA SER A 94 1.21 -17.05 2.03
C SER A 94 0.70 -15.76 1.39
N LEU A 95 1.48 -14.67 1.48
CA LEU A 95 1.20 -13.40 0.80
C LEU A 95 1.67 -13.37 -0.66
N LEU A 96 2.30 -14.45 -1.14
CA LEU A 96 2.65 -14.57 -2.54
C LEU A 96 1.38 -14.74 -3.38
N THR A 97 1.24 -13.92 -4.44
CA THR A 97 0.16 -14.03 -5.42
C THR A 97 0.25 -15.34 -6.21
N VAL A 98 -0.86 -16.06 -6.30
CA VAL A 98 -0.93 -17.40 -6.89
C VAL A 98 -1.86 -17.46 -8.10
N LYS A 99 -3.00 -16.78 -8.07
CA LYS A 99 -3.94 -16.79 -9.19
C LYS A 99 -4.66 -15.45 -9.30
N GLY A 100 -4.57 -14.82 -10.48
CA GLY A 100 -5.06 -13.45 -10.63
C GLY A 100 -4.39 -12.54 -9.60
N ASP A 101 -5.20 -11.83 -8.82
CA ASP A 101 -4.74 -11.00 -7.70
C ASP A 101 -4.69 -11.74 -6.35
N ASP A 102 -5.18 -12.98 -6.29
CA ASP A 102 -5.30 -13.73 -5.04
C ASP A 102 -3.98 -14.37 -4.61
N THR A 103 -3.64 -14.16 -3.35
CA THR A 103 -2.55 -14.82 -2.63
C THR A 103 -2.96 -16.19 -2.10
N PHE A 104 -2.02 -16.99 -1.57
CA PHE A 104 -2.39 -18.21 -0.85
C PHE A 104 -3.34 -17.90 0.31
N LEU A 105 -3.09 -16.79 1.01
CA LEU A 105 -3.89 -16.36 2.16
C LEU A 105 -5.32 -16.00 1.75
N ASP A 106 -5.49 -15.32 0.61
CA ASP A 106 -6.81 -15.01 0.05
C ASP A 106 -7.59 -16.26 -0.30
N ILE A 107 -6.94 -17.20 -0.98
CA ILE A 107 -7.58 -18.45 -1.38
C ILE A 107 -8.02 -19.23 -0.14
N MET A 108 -7.19 -19.32 0.90
CA MET A 108 -7.56 -19.98 2.16
C MET A 108 -8.72 -19.27 2.88
N ALA A 109 -8.69 -17.94 2.95
CA ALA A 109 -9.76 -17.14 3.55
C ALA A 109 -11.08 -17.36 2.81
N LYS A 110 -11.07 -17.24 1.47
CA LYS A 110 -12.22 -17.48 0.60
C LYS A 110 -12.77 -18.90 0.71
N GLN A 111 -11.91 -19.92 0.74
CA GLN A 111 -12.31 -21.32 0.97
C GLN A 111 -13.10 -21.50 2.26
N VAL A 112 -12.63 -20.89 3.36
CA VAL A 112 -13.33 -21.01 4.66
C VAL A 112 -14.60 -20.20 4.69
N THR A 113 -14.60 -18.96 4.18
CA THR A 113 -15.80 -18.13 4.13
C THR A 113 -16.88 -18.78 3.26
N GLU A 114 -16.50 -19.38 2.14
CA GLU A 114 -17.41 -20.14 1.28
C GLU A 114 -17.96 -21.38 1.99
N LEU A 115 -17.12 -22.15 2.67
CA LEU A 115 -17.55 -23.32 3.46
C LEU A 115 -18.54 -22.94 4.57
N ARG A 116 -18.33 -21.79 5.24
CA ARG A 116 -19.25 -21.23 6.24
C ARG A 116 -20.59 -20.85 5.61
N SER A 117 -20.55 -20.16 4.49
CA SER A 117 -21.73 -19.69 3.75
C SER A 117 -22.58 -20.86 3.24
N THR A 118 -21.99 -21.75 2.45
CA THR A 118 -22.68 -22.86 1.79
C THR A 118 -23.36 -23.81 2.79
N HIS A 119 -22.70 -24.10 3.92
CA HIS A 119 -23.26 -25.02 4.93
C HIS A 119 -23.90 -24.33 6.13
N LYS A 120 -23.97 -22.99 6.15
CA LYS A 120 -24.41 -22.20 7.32
C LYS A 120 -23.72 -22.65 8.60
N SER A 121 -22.42 -22.89 8.50
CA SER A 121 -21.60 -23.42 9.58
C SER A 121 -20.72 -22.33 10.19
N ASN A 122 -20.21 -22.56 11.40
CA ASN A 122 -19.25 -21.70 12.08
C ASN A 122 -17.88 -22.39 12.22
N VAL A 123 -17.50 -23.21 11.23
CA VAL A 123 -16.21 -23.91 11.22
C VAL A 123 -15.07 -22.94 11.56
N ARG A 124 -14.26 -23.32 12.55
CA ARG A 124 -13.21 -22.44 13.07
C ARG A 124 -12.02 -22.41 12.11
N PHE A 125 -11.34 -21.28 12.05
CA PHE A 125 -10.15 -21.09 11.24
C PHE A 125 -9.00 -20.62 12.10
N VAL A 126 -7.87 -21.30 11.99
CA VAL A 126 -6.66 -20.99 12.75
C VAL A 126 -5.46 -20.97 11.81
N LEU A 127 -4.66 -19.92 11.90
CA LEU A 127 -3.38 -19.78 11.25
C LEU A 127 -2.28 -19.95 12.28
N MET A 128 -1.43 -20.95 12.07
CA MET A 128 -0.24 -21.11 12.88
C MET A 128 0.88 -20.25 12.32
N ASN A 129 0.94 -19.01 12.78
CA ASN A 129 1.96 -18.03 12.40
C ASN A 129 3.25 -18.26 13.19
N SER A 130 4.38 -17.88 12.61
CA SER A 130 5.64 -17.73 13.33
C SER A 130 5.82 -16.29 13.81
N PHE A 131 6.78 -16.08 14.72
CA PHE A 131 7.22 -14.76 15.15
C PHE A 131 7.77 -13.88 14.01
N SER A 132 7.95 -14.43 12.80
CA SER A 132 8.35 -13.68 11.60
C SER A 132 7.22 -13.46 10.60
N THR A 133 6.06 -14.07 10.78
CA THR A 133 4.95 -14.03 9.81
C THR A 133 3.66 -13.46 10.39
N SER A 134 3.53 -13.42 11.72
CA SER A 134 2.34 -12.94 12.45
C SER A 134 1.88 -11.54 12.02
N ALA A 135 2.74 -10.53 12.16
CA ALA A 135 2.40 -9.14 11.86
C ALA A 135 1.89 -8.95 10.42
N ASP A 136 2.68 -9.38 9.42
CA ASP A 136 2.30 -9.25 8.01
C ASP A 136 0.99 -10.00 7.69
N THR A 137 0.78 -11.17 8.30
CA THR A 137 -0.44 -11.98 8.07
C THR A 137 -1.68 -11.30 8.64
N LEU A 138 -1.62 -10.81 9.88
CA LEU A 138 -2.76 -10.19 10.56
C LEU A 138 -3.11 -8.81 9.96
N GLU A 139 -2.11 -8.05 9.52
CA GLU A 139 -2.32 -6.81 8.77
C GLU A 139 -3.03 -7.10 7.45
N TYR A 140 -2.60 -8.13 6.73
CA TYR A 140 -3.20 -8.49 5.44
C TYR A 140 -4.65 -8.96 5.57
N LEU A 141 -4.98 -9.68 6.64
CA LEU A 141 -6.33 -10.22 6.87
C LEU A 141 -7.37 -9.17 7.29
N GLN A 142 -7.00 -7.91 7.56
CA GLN A 142 -7.96 -6.86 7.91
C GLN A 142 -9.06 -6.66 6.86
N LYS A 143 -8.82 -7.06 5.60
CA LYS A 143 -9.83 -7.07 4.53
C LYS A 143 -10.90 -8.17 4.65
N TYR A 144 -10.73 -9.12 5.58
CA TYR A 144 -11.67 -10.19 5.92
C TYR A 144 -12.10 -10.05 7.39
N PRO A 145 -12.90 -9.02 7.74
CA PRO A 145 -13.24 -8.72 9.12
C PRO A 145 -13.86 -9.90 9.87
N GLU A 146 -14.67 -10.73 9.18
CA GLU A 146 -15.32 -11.91 9.76
C GLU A 146 -14.36 -13.03 10.19
N LEU A 147 -13.10 -13.00 9.72
CA LEU A 147 -12.05 -13.90 10.16
C LEU A 147 -11.25 -13.28 11.31
N VAL A 148 -10.95 -11.99 11.23
CA VAL A 148 -10.14 -11.26 12.21
C VAL A 148 -10.85 -11.09 13.55
N GLU A 149 -12.18 -11.00 13.54
CA GLU A 149 -13.00 -10.95 14.76
C GLU A 149 -12.96 -12.26 15.57
N ASP A 150 -12.53 -13.38 14.99
CA ASP A 150 -12.40 -14.64 15.72
C ASP A 150 -11.10 -14.66 16.53
N GLU A 151 -11.20 -14.56 17.86
CA GLU A 151 -10.05 -14.67 18.79
C GLU A 151 -9.26 -15.98 18.63
N ALA A 152 -9.84 -17.02 18.01
CA ALA A 152 -9.16 -18.26 17.72
C ALA A 152 -8.14 -18.14 16.57
N LEU A 153 -8.26 -17.11 15.71
CA LEU A 153 -7.58 -16.99 14.42
C LEU A 153 -6.09 -17.27 14.45
N GLU A 154 -5.34 -16.75 15.43
CA GLU A 154 -3.89 -16.93 15.47
C GLU A 154 -3.44 -17.96 16.51
N LEU A 155 -2.62 -18.91 16.10
CA LEU A 155 -1.76 -19.72 16.96
C LEU A 155 -0.30 -19.35 16.71
N LEU A 156 0.36 -18.68 17.65
CA LEU A 156 1.77 -18.33 17.50
C LEU A 156 2.68 -19.53 17.78
N GLN A 157 3.47 -19.93 16.78
CA GLN A 157 4.52 -20.94 16.89
C GLN A 157 5.60 -20.49 17.87
N ASN A 158 6.10 -21.43 18.69
CA ASN A 158 7.20 -21.16 19.60
C ASN A 158 8.51 -20.90 18.84
N LYS A 159 9.47 -20.32 19.56
CA LYS A 159 10.88 -20.22 19.15
C LYS A 159 11.74 -20.97 20.15
N VAL A 160 12.81 -21.61 19.68
CA VAL A 160 13.77 -22.30 20.55
C VAL A 160 15.18 -21.74 20.35
N PRO A 161 16.04 -21.76 21.39
CA PRO A 161 17.42 -21.34 21.24
C PRO A 161 18.18 -22.30 20.32
N LYS A 162 19.04 -21.76 19.46
CA LYS A 162 20.01 -22.56 18.72
C LYS A 162 21.04 -23.15 19.68
N VAL A 163 21.48 -24.37 19.42
CA VAL A 163 22.48 -25.07 20.24
C VAL A 163 23.86 -24.80 19.66
N ASN A 164 24.80 -24.28 20.44
CA ASN A 164 26.18 -24.12 19.98
C ASN A 164 26.79 -25.51 19.70
N ALA A 165 27.27 -25.74 18.48
CA ALA A 165 27.72 -27.06 18.08
C ALA A 165 28.99 -27.55 18.81
N ALA A 166 29.79 -26.62 19.36
CA ALA A 166 31.01 -26.94 20.08
C ALA A 166 30.78 -27.12 21.59
N THR A 167 29.92 -26.30 22.20
CA THR A 167 29.73 -26.29 23.66
C THR A 167 28.47 -26.99 24.14
N MET A 168 27.50 -27.25 23.25
CA MET A 168 26.15 -27.73 23.58
C MET A 168 25.37 -26.79 24.52
N GLU A 169 25.76 -25.51 24.57
CA GLU A 169 25.10 -24.44 25.33
C GLU A 169 24.27 -23.52 24.40
N PRO A 170 23.35 -22.68 24.94
CA PRO A 170 22.59 -21.76 24.10
C PRO A 170 23.52 -20.83 23.31
N ALA A 171 23.35 -20.78 21.98
CA ALA A 171 24.13 -19.89 21.14
C ALA A 171 23.88 -18.42 21.49
N THR A 172 24.94 -17.60 21.41
CA THR A 172 24.90 -16.15 21.62
C THR A 172 25.40 -15.43 20.37
N TYR A 173 24.79 -14.29 20.05
CA TYR A 173 25.14 -13.49 18.88
C TYR A 173 24.81 -12.01 19.13
N ALA A 174 25.74 -11.31 19.78
CA ALA A 174 25.55 -9.93 20.23
C ALA A 174 25.22 -8.93 19.10
N ALA A 175 25.70 -9.18 17.87
CA ALA A 175 25.41 -8.33 16.73
C ALA A 175 23.93 -8.34 16.34
N ASN A 176 23.22 -9.46 16.58
CA ASN A 176 21.78 -9.55 16.38
C ASN A 176 21.17 -10.70 17.22
N PRO A 177 20.71 -10.42 18.45
CA PRO A 177 20.17 -11.44 19.35
C PRO A 177 18.98 -12.24 18.79
N SER A 178 18.24 -11.70 17.81
CA SER A 178 17.14 -12.46 17.17
C SER A 178 17.65 -13.71 16.44
N LYS A 179 18.90 -13.70 15.97
CA LYS A 179 19.53 -14.83 15.26
C LYS A 179 19.89 -16.00 16.17
N GLU A 180 19.82 -15.81 17.49
CA GLU A 180 20.02 -16.88 18.48
C GLU A 180 18.84 -17.85 18.55
N TRP A 181 17.71 -17.52 17.91
CA TRP A 181 16.47 -18.28 17.94
C TRP A 181 16.16 -18.92 16.58
N CYS A 182 15.47 -20.05 16.59
CA CYS A 182 14.92 -20.68 15.40
C CYS A 182 13.53 -21.28 15.69
N PRO A 183 12.68 -21.46 14.67
CA PRO A 183 11.48 -22.27 14.83
C PRO A 183 11.85 -23.75 15.07
N PRO A 184 11.16 -24.47 15.97
CA PRO A 184 11.41 -25.89 16.24
C PRO A 184 10.75 -26.85 15.22
N GLY A 185 10.52 -26.38 14.00
CA GLY A 185 9.81 -27.12 12.96
C GLY A 185 8.29 -27.15 13.16
N HIS A 186 7.57 -27.77 12.22
CA HIS A 186 6.10 -27.78 12.23
C HIS A 186 5.51 -28.74 13.27
N GLY A 187 6.30 -29.66 13.84
CA GLY A 187 5.89 -30.49 14.99
C GLY A 187 5.59 -29.71 16.27
N ASP A 188 6.03 -28.45 16.34
CA ASP A 188 5.68 -27.53 17.42
C ASP A 188 4.18 -27.24 17.55
N LEU A 189 3.38 -27.63 16.55
CA LEU A 189 1.93 -27.57 16.58
C LEU A 189 1.36 -28.02 17.95
N TYR A 190 1.81 -29.18 18.45
CA TYR A 190 1.28 -29.76 19.69
C TYR A 190 1.67 -28.95 20.93
N ALA A 191 2.93 -28.51 21.02
CA ALA A 191 3.42 -27.71 22.14
C ALA A 191 2.81 -26.31 22.14
N SER A 192 2.65 -25.70 20.96
CA SER A 192 1.97 -24.41 20.78
C SER A 192 0.49 -24.49 21.17
N LEU A 193 -0.24 -25.53 20.72
CA LEU A 193 -1.65 -25.74 21.08
C LEU A 193 -1.86 -25.91 22.58
N ALA A 194 -0.99 -26.71 23.22
CA ALA A 194 -1.06 -26.97 24.66
C ALA A 194 -0.66 -25.73 25.48
N GLY A 195 0.51 -25.15 25.19
CA GLY A 195 1.10 -24.05 25.97
C GLY A 195 0.40 -22.70 25.82
N SER A 196 -0.32 -22.48 24.71
CA SER A 196 -1.18 -21.30 24.54
C SER A 196 -2.54 -21.42 25.23
N GLY A 197 -2.90 -22.63 25.69
CA GLY A 197 -4.24 -22.94 26.19
C GLY A 197 -5.32 -23.06 25.10
N LYS A 198 -4.96 -22.87 23.82
CA LYS A 198 -5.93 -22.88 22.70
C LYS A 198 -6.57 -24.24 22.50
N LEU A 199 -5.85 -25.34 22.74
CA LEU A 199 -6.43 -26.68 22.74
C LEU A 199 -7.60 -26.80 23.72
N ASN A 200 -7.43 -26.31 24.94
CA ASN A 200 -8.48 -26.38 25.97
C ASN A 200 -9.66 -25.49 25.61
N LYS A 201 -9.42 -24.29 25.06
CA LYS A 201 -10.47 -23.38 24.60
C LYS A 201 -11.30 -24.01 23.47
N LEU A 202 -10.64 -24.56 22.44
CA LEU A 202 -11.33 -25.22 21.32
C LEU A 202 -12.21 -26.38 21.79
N VAL A 203 -11.70 -27.24 22.68
CA VAL A 203 -12.49 -28.35 23.23
C VAL A 203 -13.65 -27.84 24.08
N ALA A 204 -13.45 -26.80 24.89
CA ALA A 204 -14.50 -26.18 25.69
C ALA A 204 -15.62 -25.56 24.82
N ASP A 205 -15.25 -25.03 23.65
CA ASP A 205 -16.17 -24.49 22.65
C ASP A 205 -16.89 -25.58 21.83
N GLY A 206 -16.65 -26.86 22.14
CA GLY A 206 -17.31 -28.00 21.49
C GLY A 206 -16.61 -28.48 20.21
N VAL A 207 -15.42 -27.98 19.89
CA VAL A 207 -14.62 -28.45 18.76
C VAL A 207 -13.98 -29.81 19.10
N LYS A 208 -14.19 -30.80 18.24
CA LYS A 208 -13.66 -32.16 18.39
C LYS A 208 -12.65 -32.54 17.31
N TYR A 209 -12.82 -32.02 16.10
CA TYR A 209 -12.03 -32.42 14.94
C TYR A 209 -11.17 -31.25 14.46
N MET A 210 -9.92 -31.53 14.13
CA MET A 210 -9.01 -30.55 13.56
C MET A 210 -8.40 -31.07 12.27
N PHE A 211 -8.58 -30.33 11.19
CA PHE A 211 -7.89 -30.55 9.93
C PHE A 211 -6.68 -29.63 9.85
N VAL A 212 -5.49 -30.18 9.64
CA VAL A 212 -4.22 -29.45 9.58
C VAL A 212 -3.60 -29.59 8.21
N SER A 213 -3.15 -28.49 7.61
CA SER A 213 -2.34 -28.53 6.38
C SER A 213 -1.35 -27.36 6.29
N ASN A 214 -0.38 -27.45 5.38
CA ASN A 214 0.48 -26.31 5.07
C ASN A 214 -0.28 -25.21 4.31
N SER A 215 0.11 -23.95 4.48
CA SER A 215 -0.47 -22.81 3.74
C SER A 215 -0.09 -22.78 2.26
N ASP A 216 1.04 -23.38 1.89
CA ASP A 216 1.52 -23.45 0.51
C ASP A 216 0.97 -24.64 -0.29
N ASN A 217 0.19 -25.52 0.34
CA ASN A 217 -0.54 -26.62 -0.30
C ASN A 217 -2.03 -26.25 -0.43
N LEU A 218 -2.39 -25.58 -1.52
CA LEU A 218 -3.78 -25.15 -1.74
C LEU A 218 -4.74 -26.30 -2.09
N GLY A 219 -4.23 -27.46 -2.50
CA GLY A 219 -5.06 -28.65 -2.72
C GLY A 219 -5.64 -29.22 -1.42
N ALA A 220 -5.01 -28.94 -0.28
CA ALA A 220 -5.43 -29.41 1.03
C ALA A 220 -6.61 -28.59 1.57
N THR A 221 -7.82 -28.96 1.19
CA THR A 221 -9.07 -28.35 1.67
C THR A 221 -9.83 -29.28 2.59
N LEU A 222 -10.64 -28.73 3.50
CA LEU A 222 -11.50 -29.54 4.36
C LEU A 222 -12.52 -30.28 3.48
N ASP A 223 -12.44 -31.60 3.47
CA ASP A 223 -13.32 -32.48 2.71
C ASP A 223 -14.34 -33.15 3.64
N LEU A 224 -15.62 -33.05 3.33
CA LEU A 224 -16.71 -33.52 4.19
C LEU A 224 -16.80 -35.04 4.28
N ASP A 225 -16.45 -35.76 3.21
CA ASP A 225 -16.45 -37.23 3.22
C ASP A 225 -15.33 -37.73 4.14
N LEU A 226 -14.15 -37.12 4.05
CA LEU A 226 -13.04 -37.40 4.97
C LEU A 226 -13.36 -37.03 6.41
N LEU A 227 -13.97 -35.88 6.67
CA LEU A 227 -14.40 -35.48 8.02
C LEU A 227 -15.39 -36.51 8.59
N THR A 228 -16.37 -36.93 7.78
CA THR A 228 -17.39 -37.89 8.18
C THR A 228 -16.77 -39.27 8.46
N TYR A 229 -15.92 -39.75 7.56
CA TYR A 229 -15.16 -40.98 7.75
C TYR A 229 -14.31 -40.93 9.02
N PHE A 230 -13.58 -39.84 9.23
CA PHE A 230 -12.74 -39.68 10.41
C PHE A 230 -13.58 -39.72 11.69
N ALA A 231 -14.72 -39.02 11.72
CA ALA A 231 -15.65 -39.04 12.83
C ALA A 231 -16.22 -40.44 13.13
N GLN A 232 -16.65 -41.18 12.10
CA GLN A 232 -17.22 -42.52 12.23
C GLN A 232 -16.17 -43.58 12.60
N SER A 233 -14.93 -43.43 12.13
CA SER A 233 -13.84 -44.38 12.39
C SER A 233 -13.39 -44.40 13.86
N GLY A 234 -13.70 -43.36 14.63
CA GLY A 234 -13.27 -43.21 16.02
C GLY A 234 -11.75 -43.05 16.21
N LYS A 235 -10.98 -42.87 15.13
CA LYS A 235 -9.53 -42.77 15.19
C LYS A 235 -9.08 -41.48 15.86
N PRO A 236 -8.02 -41.50 16.69
CA PRO A 236 -7.49 -40.29 17.33
C PRO A 236 -6.72 -39.40 16.34
N PHE A 237 -6.15 -40.01 15.31
CA PHE A 237 -5.26 -39.38 14.34
C PHE A 237 -5.38 -40.07 12.99
N LEU A 238 -5.51 -39.30 11.91
CA LEU A 238 -5.57 -39.79 10.54
C LEU A 238 -4.67 -38.94 9.64
N MET A 239 -3.74 -39.59 8.94
CA MET A 239 -2.84 -38.94 7.97
C MET A 239 -3.33 -39.13 6.54
N GLU A 240 -3.36 -38.07 5.73
CA GLU A 240 -3.56 -38.22 4.30
C GLU A 240 -2.24 -38.55 3.60
N CYS A 241 -2.24 -39.59 2.77
CA CYS A 241 -1.11 -40.03 1.97
C CYS A 241 -1.46 -40.05 0.48
N CYS A 242 -0.48 -39.84 -0.39
CA CYS A 242 -0.63 -40.07 -1.83
C CYS A 242 0.18 -41.31 -2.25
N GLU A 243 -0.20 -41.98 -3.33
CA GLU A 243 0.70 -42.96 -3.95
C GLU A 243 1.96 -42.25 -4.49
N ARG A 244 3.13 -42.85 -4.21
CA ARG A 244 4.43 -42.31 -4.63
C ARG A 244 4.61 -42.38 -6.14
N THR A 245 5.22 -41.33 -6.67
CA THR A 245 5.72 -41.27 -8.04
C THR A 245 7.24 -41.13 -8.02
N GLU A 246 7.86 -41.17 -9.20
CA GLU A 246 9.29 -40.91 -9.39
C GLU A 246 9.77 -39.60 -8.73
N ASN A 247 8.89 -38.58 -8.66
CA ASN A 247 9.20 -37.30 -8.04
C ASN A 247 9.29 -37.36 -6.50
N ASP A 248 8.80 -38.42 -5.86
CA ASP A 248 8.72 -38.55 -4.39
C ASP A 248 9.71 -39.58 -3.82
N LYS A 249 10.70 -40.02 -4.62
CA LYS A 249 11.72 -40.99 -4.19
C LYS A 249 12.47 -40.56 -2.93
N LYS A 250 12.66 -39.25 -2.73
CA LYS A 250 13.33 -38.67 -1.55
C LYS A 250 12.37 -38.19 -0.46
N GLY A 251 11.07 -38.33 -0.68
CA GLY A 251 10.03 -37.91 0.24
C GLY A 251 9.76 -38.94 1.34
N GLY A 252 9.37 -38.47 2.53
CA GLY A 252 9.00 -39.33 3.65
C GLY A 252 7.85 -40.26 3.29
N HIS A 253 7.98 -41.53 3.69
CA HIS A 253 7.00 -42.57 3.41
C HIS A 253 6.42 -43.18 4.68
N LEU A 254 5.22 -43.74 4.54
CA LEU A 254 4.55 -44.46 5.61
C LEU A 254 4.98 -45.93 5.62
N ALA A 255 5.27 -46.46 6.80
CA ALA A 255 5.56 -47.87 7.04
C ALA A 255 4.89 -48.37 8.33
N GLU A 256 4.97 -49.67 8.59
CA GLU A 256 4.53 -50.28 9.85
C GLU A 256 5.75 -50.80 10.62
N ARG A 257 5.87 -50.42 11.89
CA ARG A 257 6.95 -50.87 12.78
C ARG A 257 6.71 -52.32 13.22
N LEU A 258 7.72 -53.18 13.05
CA LEU A 258 7.58 -54.60 13.37
C LEU A 258 7.42 -54.88 14.86
N ALA A 259 7.99 -54.03 15.72
CA ALA A 259 7.99 -54.25 17.16
C ALA A 259 6.58 -54.21 17.80
N ASP A 260 5.67 -53.40 17.25
CA ASP A 260 4.34 -53.16 17.84
C ASP A 260 3.21 -52.98 16.82
N GLY A 261 3.49 -53.11 15.52
CA GLY A 261 2.50 -53.00 14.45
C GLY A 261 1.97 -51.58 14.22
N ARG A 262 2.61 -50.55 14.78
CA ARG A 262 2.16 -49.16 14.62
C ARG A 262 2.63 -48.56 13.30
N LEU A 263 1.82 -47.65 12.77
CA LEU A 263 2.23 -46.81 11.65
C LEU A 263 3.35 -45.86 12.08
N ILE A 264 4.37 -45.73 11.23
CA ILE A 264 5.55 -44.89 11.43
C ILE A 264 5.82 -44.08 10.17
N LEU A 265 6.21 -42.81 10.36
CA LEU A 265 6.66 -41.94 9.28
C LEU A 265 8.19 -42.00 9.22
N ARG A 266 8.74 -42.51 8.12
CA ARG A 266 10.17 -42.54 7.90
C ARG A 266 10.56 -41.45 6.91
N GLU A 267 11.28 -40.44 7.40
CA GLU A 267 11.86 -39.38 6.57
C GLU A 267 13.21 -39.79 5.99
N SER A 268 13.64 -39.14 4.90
CA SER A 268 14.97 -39.41 4.30
C SER A 268 16.12 -39.11 5.25
N ALA A 269 15.98 -38.11 6.11
CA ALA A 269 16.96 -37.79 7.16
C ALA A 269 17.08 -38.88 8.25
N GLN A 270 16.14 -39.82 8.31
CA GLN A 270 16.11 -40.95 9.24
C GLN A 270 16.50 -42.27 8.55
N CYS A 271 16.97 -42.20 7.31
CA CYS A 271 17.41 -43.34 6.52
C CYS A 271 18.94 -43.41 6.53
N ALA A 272 19.51 -44.57 6.88
CA ALA A 272 20.93 -44.80 6.72
C ALA A 272 21.30 -44.92 5.23
N ASP A 273 22.53 -44.54 4.87
CA ASP A 273 23.02 -44.59 3.48
C ASP A 273 22.86 -46.01 2.86
N GLU A 274 22.96 -47.04 3.70
CA GLU A 274 22.81 -48.45 3.32
C GLU A 274 21.38 -48.81 2.89
N ASP A 275 20.37 -48.14 3.46
CA ASP A 275 18.94 -48.37 3.23
C ASP A 275 18.36 -47.47 2.12
N GLU A 276 19.13 -46.49 1.62
CA GLU A 276 18.65 -45.44 0.69
C GLU A 276 17.97 -46.02 -0.56
N LYS A 277 18.46 -47.16 -1.07
CA LYS A 277 17.84 -47.84 -2.23
C LYS A 277 16.44 -48.35 -1.93
N GLU A 278 16.23 -48.92 -0.75
CA GLU A 278 14.93 -49.43 -0.30
C GLU A 278 14.00 -48.26 0.04
N PHE A 279 14.52 -47.20 0.65
CA PHE A 279 13.77 -45.96 0.88
C PHE A 279 13.25 -45.36 -0.43
N GLN A 280 14.08 -45.28 -1.46
CA GLN A 280 13.71 -44.77 -2.79
C GLN A 280 12.84 -45.74 -3.61
N ASN A 281 12.60 -46.97 -3.13
CA ASN A 281 11.76 -47.93 -3.82
C ASN A 281 10.26 -47.60 -3.63
N ILE A 282 9.72 -46.82 -4.56
CA ILE A 282 8.32 -46.37 -4.56
C ILE A 282 7.30 -47.51 -4.72
N THR A 283 7.72 -48.69 -5.19
CA THR A 283 6.83 -49.86 -5.34
C THR A 283 6.69 -50.66 -4.04
N LYS A 284 7.72 -50.62 -3.17
CA LYS A 284 7.73 -51.28 -1.86
C LYS A 284 7.02 -50.40 -0.84
N HIS A 285 7.58 -49.22 -0.57
CA HIS A 285 6.98 -48.24 0.33
C HIS A 285 6.15 -47.27 -0.48
N ARG A 286 4.87 -47.60 -0.67
CA ARG A 286 3.99 -47.01 -1.71
C ARG A 286 3.41 -45.64 -1.37
N TYR A 287 3.31 -45.30 -0.09
CA TYR A 287 2.54 -44.15 0.37
C TYR A 287 3.44 -43.02 0.85
N PHE A 288 3.25 -41.83 0.28
CA PHE A 288 3.94 -40.60 0.60
C PHE A 288 3.11 -39.70 1.51
N ASN A 289 3.72 -39.12 2.53
CA ASN A 289 3.06 -38.21 3.46
C ASN A 289 2.76 -36.84 2.80
N THR A 290 1.48 -36.46 2.72
CA THR A 290 1.08 -35.15 2.18
C THR A 290 1.25 -33.99 3.16
N ASN A 291 1.51 -34.30 4.43
CA ASN A 291 1.47 -33.38 5.56
C ASN A 291 0.08 -32.76 5.80
N ASN A 292 -0.99 -33.41 5.34
CA ASN A 292 -2.36 -33.10 5.73
C ASN A 292 -2.80 -34.09 6.82
N LEU A 293 -3.26 -33.58 7.97
CA LEU A 293 -3.58 -34.39 9.15
C LEU A 293 -4.98 -34.10 9.66
N TRP A 294 -5.62 -35.13 10.22
CA TRP A 294 -6.86 -35.03 10.96
C TRP A 294 -6.61 -35.50 12.40
N ILE A 295 -7.01 -34.67 13.36
CA ILE A 295 -6.69 -34.88 14.78
C ILE A 295 -7.97 -34.75 15.60
N ARG A 296 -8.19 -35.72 16.51
CA ARG A 296 -9.22 -35.63 17.55
C ARG A 296 -8.67 -34.88 18.75
N LEU A 297 -9.25 -33.70 19.03
CA LEU A 297 -8.73 -32.80 20.06
C LEU A 297 -8.83 -33.38 21.47
N ASP A 298 -9.90 -34.10 21.78
CA ASP A 298 -10.08 -34.81 23.05
C ASP A 298 -9.02 -35.90 23.25
N LYS A 299 -8.70 -36.64 22.18
CA LYS A 299 -7.64 -37.67 22.20
C LYS A 299 -6.24 -37.08 22.24
N LEU A 300 -6.02 -35.93 21.62
CA LEU A 300 -4.79 -35.17 21.77
C LEU A 300 -4.59 -34.71 23.23
N GLN A 301 -5.64 -34.22 23.91
CA GLN A 301 -5.55 -33.86 25.33
C GLN A 301 -5.20 -35.07 26.22
N GLU A 302 -5.83 -36.22 25.97
CA GLU A 302 -5.52 -37.47 26.67
C GLU A 302 -4.05 -37.87 26.50
N GLU A 303 -3.54 -37.86 25.26
CA GLU A 303 -2.16 -38.26 24.96
C GLU A 303 -1.13 -37.27 25.50
N LEU A 304 -1.39 -35.96 25.39
CA LEU A 304 -0.56 -34.93 26.02
C LEU A 304 -0.46 -35.14 27.53
N LYS A 305 -1.59 -35.43 28.20
CA LYS A 305 -1.61 -35.68 29.65
C LYS A 305 -0.82 -36.94 30.01
N LYS A 306 -0.98 -38.02 29.24
CA LYS A 306 -0.26 -39.29 29.40
C LYS A 306 1.26 -39.12 29.28
N GLN A 307 1.72 -38.24 28.39
CA GLN A 307 3.13 -38.00 28.13
C GLN A 307 3.76 -36.83 28.94
N GLY A 308 3.04 -36.27 29.91
CA GLY A 308 3.57 -35.24 30.82
C GLY A 308 3.48 -33.80 30.29
N GLY A 309 2.57 -33.55 29.33
CA GLY A 309 2.25 -32.26 28.74
C GLY A 309 2.90 -32.01 27.37
N VAL A 310 3.54 -33.01 26.76
CA VAL A 310 4.19 -32.90 25.44
C VAL A 310 3.96 -34.16 24.61
N ILE A 311 3.84 -34.02 23.30
CA ILE A 311 3.94 -35.16 22.38
C ILE A 311 5.41 -35.38 22.06
N ARG A 312 5.93 -36.56 22.39
CA ARG A 312 7.34 -36.92 22.18
C ARG A 312 7.59 -37.30 20.73
N LEU A 313 8.01 -36.32 19.94
CA LEU A 313 8.31 -36.49 18.51
C LEU A 313 9.80 -36.78 18.30
N PRO A 314 10.16 -37.60 17.29
CA PRO A 314 11.55 -37.79 16.88
C PRO A 314 12.24 -36.45 16.56
N MET A 315 13.45 -36.28 17.10
CA MET A 315 14.26 -35.07 16.91
C MET A 315 14.97 -35.09 15.55
N ILE A 316 14.90 -33.97 14.84
CA ILE A 316 15.62 -33.72 13.59
C ILE A 316 16.74 -32.72 13.89
N LYS A 317 17.98 -33.12 13.62
CA LYS A 317 19.18 -32.29 13.84
C LYS A 317 19.63 -31.62 12.55
N ASN A 318 19.51 -30.29 12.49
CA ASN A 318 20.00 -29.48 11.36
C ASN A 318 21.28 -28.72 11.72
N SER A 319 22.37 -28.99 11.01
CA SER A 319 23.63 -28.24 11.14
C SER A 319 23.58 -26.94 10.34
N LYS A 320 23.78 -25.80 11.01
CA LYS A 320 23.71 -24.44 10.45
C LYS A 320 24.78 -23.54 11.08
N THR A 321 24.77 -22.27 10.71
CA THR A 321 25.48 -21.19 11.40
C THR A 321 24.47 -20.28 12.13
N VAL A 322 24.93 -19.55 13.15
CA VAL A 322 24.06 -18.68 13.96
C VAL A 322 23.42 -17.58 13.11
N ASP A 323 24.16 -17.00 12.16
CA ASP A 323 23.58 -16.22 11.07
C ASP A 323 23.62 -17.03 9.76
N PRO A 324 22.47 -17.49 9.23
CA PRO A 324 22.40 -18.25 7.98
C PRO A 324 22.91 -17.49 6.74
N LYS A 325 23.03 -16.16 6.81
CA LYS A 325 23.58 -15.34 5.72
C LYS A 325 25.11 -15.20 5.80
N ASP A 326 25.72 -15.57 6.93
CA ASP A 326 27.15 -15.52 7.16
C ASP A 326 27.70 -16.92 7.49
N SER A 327 28.33 -17.54 6.49
CA SER A 327 28.94 -18.86 6.62
C SER A 327 30.14 -18.91 7.57
N SER A 328 30.69 -17.75 7.98
CA SER A 328 31.78 -17.67 8.95
C SER A 328 31.28 -17.56 10.40
N SER A 329 29.98 -17.33 10.60
CA SER A 329 29.40 -17.21 11.93
C SER A 329 29.33 -18.56 12.66
N THR A 330 29.23 -18.53 14.00
CA THR A 330 29.33 -19.70 14.88
C THR A 330 28.48 -20.88 14.40
N PRO A 331 29.06 -22.09 14.23
CA PRO A 331 28.30 -23.29 13.93
C PRO A 331 27.33 -23.66 15.06
N VAL A 332 26.10 -24.02 14.68
CA VAL A 332 25.00 -24.32 15.60
C VAL A 332 24.17 -25.49 15.10
N PHE A 333 23.51 -26.20 16.02
CA PHE A 333 22.42 -27.11 15.72
C PHE A 333 21.07 -26.41 15.90
N GLN A 334 20.19 -26.59 14.93
CA GLN A 334 18.77 -26.29 15.03
C GLN A 334 18.05 -27.63 15.23
N LEU A 335 17.28 -27.73 16.32
CA LEU A 335 16.53 -28.93 16.65
C LEU A 335 15.09 -28.72 16.23
N GLU A 336 14.61 -29.58 15.34
CA GLU A 336 13.28 -29.51 14.76
C GLU A 336 12.52 -30.82 14.98
N THR A 337 11.21 -30.78 14.81
CA THR A 337 10.33 -31.95 14.82
C THR A 337 9.30 -31.86 13.70
N ALA A 338 8.84 -33.01 13.21
CA ALA A 338 7.84 -33.10 12.16
C ALA A 338 6.47 -33.49 12.75
N MET A 339 5.42 -32.72 12.45
CA MET A 339 4.07 -32.96 12.97
C MET A 339 3.49 -34.33 12.58
N GLY A 340 3.86 -34.84 11.40
CA GLY A 340 3.38 -36.14 10.90
C GLY A 340 3.90 -37.33 11.70
N ALA A 341 5.06 -37.19 12.35
CA ALA A 341 5.62 -38.25 13.20
C ALA A 341 4.75 -38.54 14.44
N ALA A 342 3.80 -37.66 14.76
CA ALA A 342 2.83 -37.90 15.83
C ALA A 342 1.94 -39.13 15.57
N ILE A 343 1.85 -39.62 14.33
CA ILE A 343 1.09 -40.84 14.01
C ILE A 343 1.52 -42.04 14.87
N GLU A 344 2.80 -42.08 15.28
CA GLU A 344 3.38 -43.12 16.13
C GLU A 344 2.95 -43.02 17.60
N CYS A 345 2.52 -41.82 18.02
CA CYS A 345 2.19 -41.50 19.41
C CYS A 345 0.77 -41.94 19.79
N PHE A 346 -0.12 -42.15 18.81
CA PHE A 346 -1.52 -42.47 19.07
C PHE A 346 -1.84 -43.94 18.83
N ASP A 347 -2.43 -44.59 19.83
CA ASP A 347 -2.95 -45.94 19.68
C ASP A 347 -4.10 -45.95 18.64
N SER A 348 -4.06 -46.88 17.68
CA SER A 348 -5.05 -46.98 16.58
C SER A 348 -5.10 -45.79 15.59
N ALA A 349 -4.02 -45.01 15.48
CA ALA A 349 -3.87 -44.04 14.40
C ALA A 349 -4.06 -44.71 13.01
N GLY A 350 -4.49 -43.95 12.02
CA GLY A 350 -4.68 -44.44 10.66
C GLY A 350 -4.06 -43.54 9.61
N ALA A 351 -4.06 -44.03 8.38
CA ALA A 351 -3.79 -43.23 7.20
C ALA A 351 -4.83 -43.52 6.12
N VAL A 352 -4.99 -42.60 5.17
CA VAL A 352 -5.90 -42.69 4.02
C VAL A 352 -5.16 -42.30 2.76
N CYS A 353 -5.35 -43.05 1.68
CA CYS A 353 -4.82 -42.69 0.38
C CYS A 353 -5.76 -41.69 -0.32
N VAL A 354 -5.28 -40.49 -0.61
CA VAL A 354 -6.00 -39.41 -1.27
C VAL A 354 -5.48 -39.16 -2.70
N PRO A 355 -6.30 -38.57 -3.59
CA PRO A 355 -5.85 -38.17 -4.92
C PRO A 355 -4.77 -37.07 -4.83
N ARG A 356 -3.88 -37.02 -5.82
CA ARG A 356 -2.81 -36.00 -5.89
C ARG A 356 -3.32 -34.57 -5.95
N THR A 357 -4.56 -34.35 -6.39
CA THR A 357 -5.19 -33.02 -6.38
C THR A 357 -5.27 -32.42 -4.97
N ARG A 358 -5.19 -33.24 -3.91
CA ARG A 358 -5.10 -32.78 -2.51
C ARG A 358 -3.67 -32.44 -2.05
N PHE A 359 -2.69 -32.60 -2.92
CA PHE A 359 -1.27 -32.32 -2.68
C PHE A 359 -0.66 -31.52 -3.83
N ALA A 360 -0.91 -30.22 -3.82
CA ALA A 360 -0.38 -29.23 -4.77
C ALA A 360 0.45 -28.15 -4.04
N PRO A 361 1.57 -28.51 -3.38
CA PRO A 361 2.43 -27.55 -2.71
C PRO A 361 3.27 -26.76 -3.72
N VAL A 362 3.45 -25.45 -3.48
CA VAL A 362 4.40 -24.64 -4.26
C VAL A 362 5.74 -24.60 -3.53
N LYS A 363 6.77 -25.27 -4.03
CA LYS A 363 8.13 -25.28 -3.42
C LYS A 363 9.15 -24.48 -4.22
N LYS A 364 8.95 -24.38 -5.54
CA LYS A 364 9.82 -23.68 -6.48
C LYS A 364 9.00 -22.87 -7.49
N CYS A 365 9.67 -22.04 -8.28
CA CYS A 365 9.03 -21.28 -9.34
C CYS A 365 8.40 -22.16 -10.43
N ASP A 366 8.90 -23.38 -10.62
CA ASP A 366 8.32 -24.41 -11.49
C ASP A 366 6.86 -24.73 -11.08
N ASP A 367 6.61 -24.88 -9.79
CA ASP A 367 5.27 -25.14 -9.25
C ASP A 367 4.39 -23.88 -9.35
N LEU A 368 4.98 -22.71 -9.12
CA LEU A 368 4.27 -21.43 -9.13
C LEU A 368 3.78 -21.04 -10.53
N ILE A 369 4.64 -21.12 -11.55
CA ILE A 369 4.23 -20.81 -12.93
C ILE A 369 3.13 -21.78 -13.38
N LEU A 370 3.23 -23.04 -12.97
CA LEU A 370 2.25 -24.05 -13.28
C LEU A 370 0.89 -23.72 -12.67
N LEU A 371 0.85 -23.39 -11.37
CA LEU A 371 -0.38 -23.04 -10.66
C LEU A 371 -1.02 -21.74 -11.18
N ARG A 372 -0.20 -20.79 -11.65
CA ARG A 372 -0.66 -19.56 -12.28
C ARG A 372 -1.23 -19.78 -13.68
N SER A 373 -0.68 -20.73 -14.44
CA SER A 373 -1.12 -21.05 -15.80
C SER A 373 -2.56 -21.56 -15.85
N ASP A 374 -3.12 -21.63 -17.05
CA ASP A 374 -4.44 -22.21 -17.32
C ASP A 374 -4.50 -23.74 -17.17
N ALA A 375 -3.38 -24.42 -16.90
CA ALA A 375 -3.39 -25.83 -16.52
C ALA A 375 -4.06 -26.08 -15.15
N TYR A 376 -4.20 -25.03 -14.35
CA TYR A 376 -4.96 -25.04 -13.10
C TYR A 376 -6.08 -24.00 -13.15
N VAL A 377 -7.27 -24.41 -12.73
CA VAL A 377 -8.46 -23.56 -12.62
C VAL A 377 -8.89 -23.48 -11.15
N ILE A 378 -9.50 -22.36 -10.78
CA ILE A 378 -10.12 -22.19 -9.46
C ILE A 378 -11.59 -22.55 -9.60
N THR A 379 -12.03 -23.50 -8.78
CA THR A 379 -13.44 -23.91 -8.68
C THR A 379 -14.27 -22.86 -7.93
N GLU A 380 -15.60 -22.98 -7.97
CA GLU A 380 -16.51 -22.08 -7.25
C GLU A 380 -16.25 -22.07 -5.73
N ASP A 381 -15.80 -23.19 -5.17
CA ASP A 381 -15.38 -23.31 -3.77
C ASP A 381 -13.89 -23.00 -3.54
N TYR A 382 -13.30 -22.22 -4.44
CA TYR A 382 -11.94 -21.67 -4.36
C TYR A 382 -10.82 -22.72 -4.25
N ARG A 383 -11.03 -23.95 -4.75
CA ARG A 383 -9.96 -24.96 -4.83
C ARG A 383 -9.22 -24.85 -6.16
N PRO A 384 -7.87 -24.81 -6.17
CA PRO A 384 -7.12 -25.01 -7.39
C PRO A 384 -7.15 -26.48 -7.77
N VAL A 385 -7.70 -26.76 -8.94
CA VAL A 385 -7.77 -28.10 -9.52
C VAL A 385 -7.11 -28.09 -10.90
N ILE A 386 -6.64 -29.26 -11.33
CA ILE A 386 -6.16 -29.44 -12.70
C ILE A 386 -7.34 -29.19 -13.65
N ALA A 387 -7.10 -28.44 -14.71
CA ALA A 387 -8.10 -28.13 -15.72
C ALA A 387 -8.74 -29.42 -16.27
N PRO A 388 -10.09 -29.50 -16.40
CA PRO A 388 -10.79 -30.72 -16.85
C PRO A 388 -10.27 -31.29 -18.17
N GLU A 389 -9.82 -30.42 -19.08
CA GLU A 389 -9.24 -30.73 -20.39
C GLU A 389 -7.98 -31.61 -20.30
N ARG A 390 -7.39 -31.72 -19.10
CA ARG A 390 -6.17 -32.51 -18.86
C ARG A 390 -6.43 -33.87 -18.21
N GLU A 391 -7.68 -34.22 -17.96
CA GLU A 391 -8.06 -35.54 -17.42
C GLU A 391 -7.28 -35.92 -16.15
N GLY A 392 -6.99 -34.92 -15.29
CA GLY A 392 -6.31 -35.13 -14.02
C GLY A 392 -4.77 -35.24 -14.08
N VAL A 393 -4.14 -35.02 -15.25
CA VAL A 393 -2.68 -35.12 -15.41
C VAL A 393 -2.02 -33.73 -15.49
N ALA A 394 -1.18 -33.38 -14.50
CA ALA A 394 -0.46 -32.11 -14.50
C ALA A 394 0.71 -32.08 -15.51
N PRO A 395 1.04 -30.92 -16.12
CA PRO A 395 2.25 -30.73 -16.91
C PRO A 395 3.52 -30.91 -16.08
N ILE A 396 4.59 -31.40 -16.72
CA ILE A 396 5.92 -31.42 -16.12
C ILE A 396 6.67 -30.14 -16.52
N VAL A 397 6.92 -29.25 -15.57
CA VAL A 397 7.69 -28.01 -15.79
C VAL A 397 9.10 -28.14 -15.19
N SER A 398 10.11 -27.73 -15.96
CA SER A 398 11.51 -27.66 -15.53
C SER A 398 12.10 -26.31 -15.94
N LEU A 399 12.34 -25.43 -14.98
CA LEU A 399 12.96 -24.12 -15.20
C LEU A 399 14.45 -24.14 -14.87
N ASP A 400 15.25 -23.37 -15.60
CA ASP A 400 16.66 -23.16 -15.29
C ASP A 400 16.81 -22.47 -13.93
N SER A 401 17.30 -23.21 -12.94
CA SER A 401 17.52 -22.74 -11.57
C SER A 401 18.46 -21.52 -11.46
N LYS A 402 19.31 -21.22 -12.45
CA LYS A 402 20.11 -20.01 -12.45
C LYS A 402 19.27 -18.76 -12.71
N ASN A 403 18.27 -18.88 -13.59
CA ASN A 403 17.48 -17.78 -14.11
C ASN A 403 16.07 -17.70 -13.51
N PHE A 404 15.59 -18.74 -12.82
CA PHE A 404 14.21 -18.81 -12.31
C PHE A 404 14.12 -19.31 -10.86
N LYS A 405 15.19 -19.23 -10.06
CA LYS A 405 15.14 -19.67 -8.66
C LYS A 405 14.33 -18.73 -7.77
N LEU A 406 14.38 -17.43 -8.04
CA LEU A 406 13.72 -16.40 -7.24
C LEU A 406 12.41 -15.96 -7.90
N VAL A 407 11.40 -15.61 -7.10
CA VAL A 407 10.10 -15.10 -7.59
C VAL A 407 10.32 -13.88 -8.48
N GLN A 408 11.18 -12.94 -8.07
CA GLN A 408 11.44 -11.71 -8.82
C GLN A 408 12.00 -11.99 -10.22
N GLN A 409 12.73 -13.10 -10.40
CA GLN A 409 13.23 -13.52 -11.71
C GLN A 409 12.09 -14.08 -12.57
N LEU A 410 11.21 -14.89 -11.98
CA LEU A 410 10.00 -15.37 -12.66
C LEU A 410 9.11 -14.20 -13.08
N GLU A 411 8.84 -13.25 -12.17
CA GLU A 411 8.04 -12.04 -12.47
C GLU A 411 8.64 -11.24 -13.63
N ALA A 412 9.97 -11.06 -13.64
CA ALA A 412 10.65 -10.34 -14.72
C ALA A 412 10.55 -11.05 -16.09
N ALA A 413 10.44 -12.39 -16.07
CA ALA A 413 10.29 -13.21 -17.27
C ALA A 413 8.85 -13.22 -17.80
N VAL A 414 7.86 -13.35 -16.92
CA VAL A 414 6.44 -13.40 -17.34
C VAL A 414 5.87 -12.01 -17.59
N ARG A 415 6.23 -11.00 -16.79
CA ARG A 415 5.65 -9.63 -16.87
C ARG A 415 4.11 -9.65 -16.90
N GLY A 416 3.50 -10.44 -16.03
CA GLY A 416 2.05 -10.70 -16.02
C GLY A 416 1.55 -11.69 -17.09
N ASN A 417 2.35 -12.03 -18.10
CA ASN A 417 1.99 -12.91 -19.22
C ASN A 417 2.41 -14.35 -18.95
N VAL A 418 1.64 -15.05 -18.11
CA VAL A 418 1.88 -16.47 -17.86
C VAL A 418 1.49 -17.27 -19.11
N PRO A 419 2.37 -18.13 -19.66
CA PRO A 419 2.06 -18.92 -20.85
C PRO A 419 0.95 -19.93 -20.59
N SER A 420 0.16 -20.24 -21.62
CA SER A 420 -0.83 -21.32 -21.57
C SER A 420 -0.13 -22.68 -21.57
N LEU A 421 -0.48 -23.52 -20.59
CA LEU A 421 0.03 -24.86 -20.37
C LEU A 421 -1.08 -25.92 -20.37
N VAL A 422 -2.35 -25.55 -20.57
CA VAL A 422 -3.49 -26.50 -20.51
C VAL A 422 -3.32 -27.70 -21.44
N LYS A 423 -2.64 -27.58 -22.58
CA LYS A 423 -2.33 -28.69 -23.51
C LYS A 423 -0.86 -29.14 -23.49
N CYS A 424 -0.06 -28.65 -22.54
CA CYS A 424 1.36 -28.98 -22.44
C CYS A 424 1.59 -30.26 -21.63
N ASP A 425 2.37 -31.20 -22.14
CA ASP A 425 2.80 -32.40 -21.39
C ASP A 425 4.07 -32.11 -20.60
N ARG A 426 5.03 -31.44 -21.25
CA ARG A 426 6.33 -31.10 -20.67
C ARG A 426 6.81 -29.75 -21.17
N LEU A 427 7.23 -28.88 -20.26
CA LEU A 427 7.92 -27.63 -20.57
C LEU A 427 9.31 -27.64 -19.92
N LYS A 428 10.36 -27.46 -20.73
CA LYS A 428 11.73 -27.25 -20.25
C LYS A 428 12.26 -25.92 -20.73
N ILE A 429 12.71 -25.07 -19.82
CA ILE A 429 13.31 -23.77 -20.14
C ILE A 429 14.78 -23.78 -19.73
N VAL A 430 15.68 -23.47 -20.68
CA VAL A 430 17.13 -23.39 -20.46
C VAL A 430 17.61 -21.99 -20.83
N GLY A 431 18.30 -21.31 -19.90
CA GLY A 431 18.80 -19.95 -20.11
C GLY A 431 17.83 -18.85 -19.68
N ASN A 432 18.16 -17.59 -20.03
CA ASN A 432 17.41 -16.40 -19.64
C ASN A 432 16.28 -16.12 -20.66
N VAL A 433 15.05 -16.51 -20.33
CA VAL A 433 13.90 -16.46 -21.26
C VAL A 433 12.79 -15.60 -20.67
N GLY A 434 12.16 -14.75 -21.49
CA GLY A 434 10.92 -14.05 -21.17
C GLY A 434 9.77 -14.51 -22.08
N PHE A 435 8.54 -14.11 -21.75
CA PHE A 435 7.34 -14.51 -22.49
C PHE A 435 6.53 -13.28 -22.94
N ALA A 436 6.19 -13.23 -24.23
CA ALA A 436 5.23 -12.26 -24.75
C ALA A 436 3.79 -12.67 -24.36
N PRO A 437 2.81 -11.75 -24.39
CA PRO A 437 1.40 -12.10 -24.29
C PRO A 437 0.99 -13.11 -25.37
N GLY A 438 0.20 -14.13 -25.00
CA GLY A 438 -0.36 -15.11 -25.97
C GLY A 438 0.56 -16.27 -26.35
N VAL A 439 1.58 -16.58 -25.54
CA VAL A 439 2.38 -17.81 -25.70
C VAL A 439 1.58 -19.03 -25.24
N VAL A 440 1.50 -20.05 -26.10
CA VAL A 440 0.80 -21.32 -25.84
C VAL A 440 1.76 -22.49 -26.08
N PHE A 441 1.86 -23.41 -25.13
CA PHE A 441 2.65 -24.63 -25.26
C PHE A 441 1.74 -25.87 -25.36
N GLU A 442 1.96 -26.71 -26.37
CA GLU A 442 1.26 -28.00 -26.57
C GLU A 442 2.25 -29.17 -26.62
N GLY A 443 1.91 -30.31 -26.01
CA GLY A 443 2.79 -31.48 -25.99
C GLY A 443 4.11 -31.25 -25.26
N SER A 444 5.22 -31.77 -25.79
CA SER A 444 6.55 -31.61 -25.17
C SER A 444 7.38 -30.51 -25.82
N VAL A 445 7.63 -29.42 -25.10
CA VAL A 445 8.37 -28.24 -25.59
C VAL A 445 9.63 -27.96 -24.77
N GLU A 446 10.74 -27.70 -25.46
CA GLU A 446 11.97 -27.18 -24.85
C GLU A 446 12.31 -25.81 -25.43
N VAL A 447 12.52 -24.80 -24.59
CA VAL A 447 12.99 -23.47 -25.00
C VAL A 447 14.42 -23.28 -24.53
N VAL A 448 15.31 -22.90 -25.44
CA VAL A 448 16.74 -22.77 -25.19
C VAL A 448 17.20 -21.36 -25.55
N ASN A 449 17.90 -20.71 -24.63
CA ASN A 449 18.67 -19.50 -24.90
C ASN A 449 20.07 -19.63 -24.32
N LYS A 450 21.08 -19.78 -25.18
CA LYS A 450 22.49 -19.88 -24.75
C LYS A 450 23.19 -18.52 -24.66
N SER A 451 22.53 -17.44 -25.07
CA SER A 451 23.10 -16.09 -24.99
C SER A 451 23.07 -15.55 -23.56
N SER A 452 23.85 -14.51 -23.30
CA SER A 452 23.85 -13.80 -22.00
C SER A 452 22.68 -12.81 -21.88
N GLU A 453 22.06 -12.44 -22.99
CA GLU A 453 20.90 -11.54 -23.03
C GLU A 453 19.60 -12.33 -22.81
N GLN A 454 18.60 -11.73 -22.17
CA GLN A 454 17.27 -12.31 -22.14
C GLN A 454 16.67 -12.33 -23.55
N LYS A 455 16.04 -13.43 -23.93
CA LYS A 455 15.29 -13.57 -25.21
C LYS A 455 13.83 -13.87 -24.94
N THR A 456 12.95 -13.36 -25.78
CA THR A 456 11.50 -13.45 -25.56
C THR A 456 10.90 -14.53 -26.47
N VAL A 457 10.14 -15.46 -25.89
CA VAL A 457 9.24 -16.32 -26.67
C VAL A 457 8.09 -15.44 -27.17
N LEU A 458 7.95 -15.33 -28.49
CA LEU A 458 6.92 -14.50 -29.11
C LEU A 458 5.54 -15.16 -29.03
N ALA A 459 4.49 -14.36 -29.22
CA ALA A 459 3.11 -14.86 -29.25
C ALA A 459 2.97 -15.97 -30.31
N GLY A 460 2.32 -17.07 -29.93
CA GLY A 460 2.16 -18.22 -30.82
C GLY A 460 1.95 -19.54 -30.08
N THR A 461 1.58 -20.57 -30.83
CA THR A 461 1.45 -21.94 -30.34
C THR A 461 2.68 -22.75 -30.73
N TYR A 462 3.36 -23.30 -29.73
CA TYR A 462 4.55 -24.14 -29.91
C TYR A 462 4.20 -25.57 -29.49
N LYS A 463 4.29 -26.50 -30.44
CA LYS A 463 3.86 -27.89 -30.25
C LYS A 463 5.00 -28.86 -30.55
N ASP A 464 5.27 -29.76 -29.60
CA ASP A 464 6.20 -30.91 -29.77
C ASP A 464 7.56 -30.52 -30.41
N THR A 465 8.15 -29.42 -29.92
CA THR A 465 9.29 -28.78 -30.59
C THR A 465 10.34 -28.26 -29.60
N THR A 466 11.56 -28.06 -30.09
CA THR A 466 12.58 -27.25 -29.44
C THR A 466 12.63 -25.86 -30.08
N VAL A 467 12.51 -24.81 -29.26
CA VAL A 467 12.60 -23.41 -29.67
C VAL A 467 13.97 -22.88 -29.23
N ASP A 468 14.91 -22.72 -30.17
CA ASP A 468 16.22 -22.12 -29.89
C ASP A 468 16.18 -20.60 -30.19
N LEU A 469 16.21 -19.80 -29.13
CA LEU A 469 16.16 -18.34 -29.18
C LEU A 469 17.57 -17.72 -29.28
N THR A 470 18.63 -18.52 -29.30
CA THR A 470 20.01 -18.03 -29.12
C THR A 470 20.40 -16.95 -30.15
N GLU A 471 19.99 -17.13 -31.41
CA GLU A 471 20.26 -16.19 -32.51
C GLU A 471 19.14 -15.15 -32.73
N GLN A 472 18.06 -15.20 -31.93
CA GLN A 472 16.99 -14.21 -32.01
C GLN A 472 17.53 -12.82 -31.65
N LYS A 473 16.98 -11.79 -32.30
CA LYS A 473 17.23 -10.40 -31.88
C LYS A 473 16.76 -10.19 -30.44
N GLY A 474 17.38 -9.25 -29.74
CA GLY A 474 17.01 -8.87 -28.39
C GLY A 474 15.95 -7.78 -28.36
N LEU A 475 15.86 -7.08 -27.23
CA LEU A 475 14.92 -5.98 -27.04
C LEU A 475 15.36 -4.67 -27.74
N GLY A 476 16.57 -4.61 -28.30
CA GLY A 476 17.08 -3.44 -28.99
C GLY A 476 17.11 -2.21 -28.08
N LYS A 477 16.45 -1.12 -28.49
CA LYS A 477 16.32 0.12 -27.70
C LYS A 477 15.53 -0.03 -26.39
N LEU A 478 14.80 -1.14 -26.23
CA LEU A 478 14.06 -1.45 -25.00
C LEU A 478 14.87 -2.31 -24.03
N LYS A 479 16.16 -2.54 -24.32
CA LYS A 479 17.04 -3.35 -23.47
C LYS A 479 17.12 -2.75 -22.07
N VAL A 480 16.83 -3.60 -21.09
CA VAL A 480 16.90 -3.26 -19.68
C VAL A 480 18.29 -3.53 -19.15
N THR A 481 18.86 -2.54 -18.45
CA THR A 481 20.06 -2.71 -17.64
C THR A 481 19.75 -2.48 -16.17
N THR A 482 20.50 -3.14 -15.29
CA THR A 482 20.43 -2.95 -13.85
C THR A 482 21.63 -2.15 -13.40
N VAL A 483 21.39 -1.03 -12.73
CA VAL A 483 22.43 -0.14 -12.20
C VAL A 483 22.49 -0.34 -10.69
N LYS A 484 23.68 -0.62 -10.16
CA LYS A 484 23.91 -0.68 -8.71
C LYS A 484 23.84 0.73 -8.11
N THR A 485 23.24 0.84 -6.95
CA THR A 485 23.08 2.10 -6.22
C THR A 485 23.23 1.87 -4.72
N ALA A 486 23.38 2.95 -3.96
CA ALA A 486 23.32 2.95 -2.51
C ALA A 486 22.03 3.67 -2.04
N PRO A 487 21.41 3.23 -0.93
CA PRO A 487 20.17 3.85 -0.46
C PRO A 487 20.40 5.23 0.15
N PHE A 488 19.40 6.09 0.05
CA PHE A 488 19.36 7.39 0.72
C PHE A 488 18.38 7.33 1.90
N GLN A 489 18.77 7.88 3.05
CA GLN A 489 17.96 7.80 4.26
C GLN A 489 16.90 8.91 4.36
N ASP A 490 16.95 9.88 3.45
CA ASP A 490 16.20 11.14 3.54
C ASP A 490 15.10 11.29 2.45
N GLN A 491 14.80 10.22 1.71
CA GLN A 491 13.81 10.16 0.63
C GLN A 491 12.36 9.94 1.12
N LYS A 492 12.01 10.50 2.29
CA LYS A 492 10.64 10.39 2.82
C LYS A 492 9.70 11.34 2.08
N PRO A 493 8.65 10.86 1.39
CA PRO A 493 7.63 11.74 0.83
C PRO A 493 6.93 12.51 1.96
N GLY A 494 6.74 13.81 1.76
CA GLY A 494 5.89 14.63 2.64
C GLY A 494 4.40 14.43 2.32
N THR A 495 3.55 15.36 2.79
CA THR A 495 2.10 15.32 2.54
C THR A 495 1.71 15.37 1.06
N SER A 496 2.62 15.82 0.18
CA SER A 496 2.35 16.03 -1.24
C SER A 496 3.62 15.77 -2.07
N GLY A 497 4.34 14.69 -1.77
CA GLY A 497 5.56 14.28 -2.49
C GLY A 497 6.88 14.61 -1.80
N LEU A 498 7.99 14.19 -2.41
CA LEU A 498 9.36 14.46 -1.95
C LEU A 498 9.84 15.81 -2.47
N ARG A 499 10.31 16.68 -1.57
CA ARG A 499 10.86 18.01 -1.91
C ARG A 499 12.27 18.15 -1.35
N LYS A 500 13.20 18.62 -2.17
CA LYS A 500 14.62 18.86 -1.82
C LYS A 500 15.16 20.00 -2.68
N LYS A 501 16.38 20.44 -2.38
CA LYS A 501 17.10 21.33 -3.30
C LYS A 501 17.27 20.65 -4.66
N THR A 502 17.15 21.43 -5.73
CA THR A 502 17.33 20.95 -7.11
C THR A 502 18.64 20.18 -7.27
N LYS A 503 19.73 20.70 -6.70
CA LYS A 503 21.05 20.05 -6.72
C LYS A 503 21.06 18.65 -6.09
N THR A 504 20.20 18.38 -5.11
CA THR A 504 20.08 17.04 -4.52
C THR A 504 19.50 16.05 -5.52
N PHE A 505 18.45 16.43 -6.26
CA PHE A 505 17.88 15.58 -7.32
C PHE A 505 18.81 15.38 -8.50
N MET A 506 19.66 16.37 -8.79
CA MET A 506 20.69 16.29 -9.82
C MET A 506 21.89 15.43 -9.42
N SER A 507 22.01 15.04 -8.15
CA SER A 507 23.08 14.17 -7.70
C SER A 507 22.88 12.72 -8.18
N ASP A 508 23.99 11.99 -8.33
CA ASP A 508 23.99 10.64 -8.87
C ASP A 508 22.99 9.74 -8.14
N ASN A 509 22.11 9.12 -8.93
CA ASN A 509 21.11 8.13 -8.51
C ASN A 509 20.01 8.64 -7.55
N TYR A 510 19.98 9.91 -7.16
CA TYR A 510 18.97 10.37 -6.19
C TYR A 510 17.56 10.27 -6.75
N LEU A 511 17.30 10.88 -7.92
CA LEU A 511 16.01 10.78 -8.60
C LEU A 511 15.67 9.33 -8.95
N GLN A 512 16.64 8.59 -9.50
CA GLN A 512 16.46 7.21 -9.95
C GLN A 512 16.05 6.29 -8.80
N ASN A 513 16.70 6.41 -7.63
CA ASN A 513 16.35 5.61 -6.46
C ASN A 513 14.91 5.87 -6.01
N PHE A 514 14.49 7.13 -6.01
CA PHE A 514 13.11 7.46 -5.62
C PHE A 514 12.10 6.90 -6.63
N VAL A 515 12.33 7.11 -7.93
CA VAL A 515 11.45 6.60 -9.00
C VAL A 515 11.38 5.06 -8.99
N ALA A 516 12.51 4.39 -8.78
CA ALA A 516 12.57 2.94 -8.61
C ALA A 516 11.75 2.47 -7.40
N SER A 517 11.88 3.16 -6.26
CA SER A 517 11.13 2.84 -5.04
C SER A 517 9.62 3.04 -5.23
N VAL A 518 9.21 4.00 -6.06
CA VAL A 518 7.80 4.15 -6.47
C VAL A 518 7.36 2.95 -7.29
N PHE A 519 8.10 2.56 -8.34
CA PHE A 519 7.71 1.39 -9.12
C PHE A 519 7.71 0.09 -8.31
N ASP A 520 8.66 -0.09 -7.40
CA ASP A 520 8.73 -1.29 -6.54
C ASP A 520 7.60 -1.34 -5.49
N ALA A 521 6.99 -0.19 -5.14
CA ALA A 521 5.82 -0.12 -4.27
C ALA A 521 4.49 -0.41 -4.99
N LEU A 522 4.50 -0.45 -6.34
CA LEU A 522 3.28 -0.61 -7.13
C LEU A 522 3.05 -2.06 -7.55
N PRO A 523 1.77 -2.48 -7.71
CA PRO A 523 1.45 -3.81 -8.22
C PRO A 523 2.05 -4.06 -9.60
N ALA A 524 2.66 -5.24 -9.81
CA ALA A 524 3.27 -5.60 -11.09
C ALA A 524 2.28 -5.60 -12.27
N LYS A 525 0.99 -5.86 -12.01
CA LYS A 525 -0.07 -5.82 -13.03
C LYS A 525 -0.30 -4.42 -13.60
N ASP A 526 -0.07 -3.38 -12.79
CA ASP A 526 -0.27 -2.00 -13.20
C ASP A 526 0.90 -1.52 -14.06
N LEU A 527 2.11 -1.99 -13.76
CA LEU A 527 3.31 -1.65 -14.53
C LEU A 527 3.30 -2.33 -15.90
N ASN A 528 3.07 -3.64 -15.96
CA ASN A 528 3.26 -4.45 -17.16
C ASN A 528 2.14 -4.20 -18.19
N GLY A 529 2.42 -3.43 -19.23
CA GLY A 529 1.43 -3.06 -20.23
C GLY A 529 0.59 -1.83 -19.85
N GLY A 530 0.82 -1.25 -18.67
CA GLY A 530 0.02 -0.14 -18.16
C GLY A 530 0.35 1.21 -18.79
N THR A 531 -0.51 2.18 -18.47
CA THR A 531 -0.37 3.59 -18.87
C THR A 531 0.05 4.46 -17.69
N LEU A 532 1.06 5.31 -17.86
CA LEU A 532 1.56 6.22 -16.83
C LEU A 532 1.55 7.67 -17.34
N VAL A 533 1.10 8.61 -16.50
CA VAL A 533 1.24 10.04 -16.79
C VAL A 533 2.57 10.56 -16.19
N VAL A 534 3.30 11.38 -16.95
CA VAL A 534 4.53 12.03 -16.46
C VAL A 534 4.53 13.48 -16.92
N SER A 535 4.52 14.42 -15.99
CA SER A 535 4.55 15.87 -16.30
C SER A 535 5.02 16.69 -15.11
N GLY A 536 5.21 17.99 -15.29
CA GLY A 536 5.60 18.92 -14.23
C GLY A 536 5.11 20.34 -14.46
N ASP A 537 5.53 21.24 -13.57
CA ASP A 537 5.13 22.65 -13.58
C ASP A 537 6.04 23.59 -14.40
N GLY A 538 6.99 23.02 -15.13
CA GLY A 538 7.97 23.76 -15.93
C GLY A 538 9.20 24.27 -15.18
N ARG A 539 9.35 24.04 -13.86
CA ARG A 539 10.56 24.42 -13.13
C ARG A 539 11.83 23.75 -13.68
N TYR A 540 12.98 24.36 -13.40
CA TYR A 540 14.29 23.85 -13.77
C TYR A 540 14.46 22.37 -13.37
N PHE A 541 15.10 21.57 -14.22
CA PHE A 541 15.28 20.11 -14.12
C PHE A 541 14.07 19.24 -14.53
N ASN A 542 12.89 19.82 -14.82
CA ASN A 542 11.72 19.02 -15.26
C ASN A 542 11.98 18.24 -16.54
N LYS A 543 12.56 18.88 -17.56
CA LYS A 543 12.77 18.24 -18.87
C LYS A 543 13.69 17.02 -18.74
N GLU A 544 14.76 17.14 -17.98
CA GLU A 544 15.71 16.06 -17.70
C GLU A 544 15.08 14.94 -16.88
N ALA A 545 14.35 15.29 -15.81
CA ALA A 545 13.68 14.32 -14.96
C ALA A 545 12.60 13.51 -15.73
N ILE A 546 11.84 14.16 -16.62
CA ILE A 546 10.87 13.47 -17.50
C ILE A 546 11.57 12.40 -18.35
N GLN A 547 12.70 12.72 -18.98
CA GLN A 547 13.42 11.75 -19.81
C GLN A 547 13.95 10.57 -18.99
N ILE A 548 14.44 10.83 -17.76
CA ILE A 548 14.87 9.77 -16.85
C ILE A 548 13.69 8.86 -16.49
N ILE A 549 12.55 9.44 -16.12
CA ILE A 549 11.35 8.68 -15.74
C ILE A 549 10.83 7.86 -16.91
N ILE A 550 10.80 8.39 -18.15
CA ILE A 550 10.42 7.62 -19.35
C ILE A 550 11.29 6.35 -19.48
N LYS A 551 12.61 6.51 -19.40
CA LYS A 551 13.56 5.39 -19.55
C LYS A 551 13.41 4.35 -18.44
N MET A 552 13.10 4.79 -17.22
CA MET A 552 12.83 3.89 -16.10
C MET A 552 11.48 3.21 -16.27
N ALA A 553 10.39 3.94 -16.56
CA ALA A 553 9.06 3.37 -16.80
C ALA A 553 9.08 2.25 -17.84
N VAL A 554 9.77 2.46 -18.97
CA VAL A 554 10.00 1.43 -20.00
C VAL A 554 10.65 0.17 -19.42
N ALA A 555 11.68 0.34 -18.60
CA ALA A 555 12.41 -0.78 -17.99
C ALA A 555 11.64 -1.51 -16.90
N TYR A 556 10.68 -0.82 -16.26
CA TYR A 556 9.80 -1.38 -15.24
C TYR A 556 8.52 -2.02 -15.81
N GLY A 557 8.28 -1.92 -17.11
CA GLY A 557 7.20 -2.64 -17.80
C GLY A 557 6.09 -1.77 -18.39
N VAL A 558 6.16 -0.45 -18.22
CA VAL A 558 5.16 0.50 -18.74
C VAL A 558 5.22 0.55 -20.27
N ASP A 559 4.10 0.28 -20.94
CA ASP A 559 3.99 0.28 -22.40
C ASP A 559 3.52 1.62 -22.95
N ARG A 560 2.79 2.40 -22.14
CA ARG A 560 2.20 3.65 -22.60
C ARG A 560 2.49 4.80 -21.65
N LEU A 561 2.94 5.92 -22.20
CA LEU A 561 3.27 7.13 -21.44
C LEU A 561 2.50 8.32 -22.00
N TRP A 562 1.87 9.08 -21.10
CA TRP A 562 1.13 10.30 -21.41
C TRP A 562 1.87 11.51 -20.84
N ILE A 563 2.18 12.47 -21.71
CA ILE A 563 2.98 13.64 -21.37
C ILE A 563 2.30 14.88 -21.93
N GLY A 564 2.12 15.92 -21.11
CA GLY A 564 1.64 17.20 -21.62
C GLY A 564 2.71 17.88 -22.48
N LYS A 565 2.28 18.68 -23.47
CA LYS A 565 3.19 19.47 -24.32
C LYS A 565 4.18 20.27 -23.47
N ASP A 566 5.44 20.29 -23.92
CA ASP A 566 6.60 20.86 -23.23
C ASP A 566 6.93 20.20 -21.86
N GLY A 567 6.31 19.06 -21.57
CA GLY A 567 6.36 18.40 -20.27
C GLY A 567 5.43 19.02 -19.22
N LEU A 568 4.50 19.89 -19.64
CA LEU A 568 3.68 20.71 -18.76
C LEU A 568 2.30 20.08 -18.56
N LEU A 569 1.95 19.77 -17.31
CA LEU A 569 0.57 19.58 -16.87
C LEU A 569 0.42 20.21 -15.48
N SER A 570 -0.66 20.94 -15.25
CA SER A 570 -1.01 21.38 -13.91
C SER A 570 -1.43 20.18 -13.06
N THR A 571 -1.22 20.24 -11.74
CA THR A 571 -1.66 19.18 -10.84
C THR A 571 -3.16 18.85 -10.98
N PRO A 572 -4.07 19.85 -11.11
CA PRO A 572 -5.48 19.59 -11.42
C PRO A 572 -5.69 18.85 -12.75
N CYS A 573 -4.94 19.24 -13.80
CA CYS A 573 -5.04 18.60 -15.10
C CYS A 573 -4.52 17.16 -15.08
N VAL A 574 -3.45 16.86 -14.35
CA VAL A 574 -2.99 15.48 -14.13
C VAL A 574 -4.11 14.63 -13.53
N SER A 575 -4.78 15.14 -12.49
CA SER A 575 -5.91 14.44 -11.87
C SER A 575 -7.06 14.22 -12.85
N ALA A 576 -7.40 15.24 -13.66
CA ALA A 576 -8.43 15.11 -14.70
C ALA A 576 -8.04 14.10 -15.80
N VAL A 577 -6.80 14.11 -16.27
CA VAL A 577 -6.30 13.19 -17.30
C VAL A 577 -6.36 11.74 -16.82
N VAL A 578 -5.88 11.46 -15.60
CA VAL A 578 -5.94 10.10 -15.03
C VAL A 578 -7.39 9.61 -14.93
N ARG A 579 -8.32 10.49 -14.58
CA ARG A 579 -9.73 10.14 -14.30
C ARG A 579 -10.64 10.09 -15.51
N GLU A 580 -10.36 10.88 -16.55
CA GLU A 580 -11.32 11.11 -17.64
C GLU A 580 -10.79 10.71 -19.01
N ARG A 581 -9.46 10.66 -19.19
CA ARG A 581 -8.88 10.35 -20.51
C ARG A 581 -9.18 8.90 -20.87
N GLU A 582 -9.78 8.72 -22.04
CA GLU A 582 -10.17 7.42 -22.60
C GLU A 582 -11.14 6.59 -21.75
N GLY A 583 -12.05 7.26 -21.02
CA GLY A 583 -13.09 6.57 -20.25
C GLY A 583 -12.70 6.23 -18.81
N GLY A 584 -11.54 6.73 -18.35
CA GLY A 584 -11.16 6.82 -16.94
C GLY A 584 -10.24 5.73 -16.42
N SER A 585 -9.44 6.06 -15.39
CA SER A 585 -8.42 5.25 -14.67
C SER A 585 -7.57 4.27 -15.50
N VAL A 586 -7.48 4.46 -16.82
CA VAL A 586 -6.61 3.72 -17.74
C VAL A 586 -5.15 3.91 -17.33
N ALA A 587 -4.82 5.13 -16.91
CA ALA A 587 -3.54 5.41 -16.28
C ALA A 587 -3.56 4.91 -14.83
N PHE A 588 -2.62 4.05 -14.47
CA PHE A 588 -2.51 3.53 -13.10
C PHE A 588 -1.95 4.55 -12.11
N GLY A 589 -1.44 5.68 -12.61
CA GLY A 589 -0.96 6.77 -11.78
C GLY A 589 -0.21 7.83 -12.57
N ALA A 590 0.39 8.76 -11.83
CA ALA A 590 1.10 9.88 -12.41
C ALA A 590 2.31 10.33 -11.58
N PHE A 591 3.44 10.61 -12.24
CA PHE A 591 4.50 11.42 -11.67
C PHE A 591 4.26 12.89 -11.96
N ILE A 592 4.24 13.71 -10.90
CA ILE A 592 4.09 15.16 -10.98
C ILE A 592 5.37 15.82 -10.49
N LEU A 593 6.12 16.44 -11.39
CA LEU A 593 7.38 17.09 -11.09
C LEU A 593 7.15 18.55 -10.71
N SER A 594 6.88 18.73 -9.43
CA SER A 594 6.57 20.02 -8.82
C SER A 594 6.87 20.04 -7.33
N ALA A 595 7.39 21.16 -6.84
CA ALA A 595 7.39 21.50 -5.42
C ALA A 595 6.32 22.55 -5.07
N SER A 596 5.27 22.68 -5.89
CA SER A 596 4.15 23.61 -5.73
C SER A 596 4.66 25.03 -5.49
N HIS A 597 4.26 25.67 -4.39
CA HIS A 597 4.61 27.04 -4.04
C HIS A 597 6.11 27.34 -3.87
N ASN A 598 6.96 26.33 -3.64
CA ASN A 598 8.41 26.53 -3.46
C ASN A 598 9.08 27.16 -4.70
N PRO A 599 10.13 27.99 -4.52
CA PRO A 599 10.80 28.67 -5.61
C PRO A 599 11.50 27.68 -6.55
N GLY A 600 11.59 28.05 -7.83
CA GLY A 600 12.20 27.25 -8.89
C GLY A 600 13.60 27.74 -9.24
N GLY A 601 14.39 26.88 -9.89
CA GLY A 601 15.72 27.24 -10.40
C GLY A 601 16.83 26.30 -9.91
N PRO A 602 18.06 26.49 -10.43
CA PRO A 602 19.18 25.57 -10.20
C PRO A 602 19.68 25.53 -8.75
N ASN A 603 19.46 26.59 -7.96
CA ASN A 603 19.85 26.67 -6.55
C ASN A 603 18.66 26.57 -5.58
N GLU A 604 17.45 26.44 -6.11
CA GLU A 604 16.21 26.44 -5.34
C GLU A 604 15.68 25.02 -5.16
N ASP A 605 14.37 24.82 -5.24
CA ASP A 605 13.71 23.58 -4.85
C ASP A 605 13.12 22.85 -6.05
N PHE A 606 13.28 21.53 -6.02
CA PHE A 606 12.62 20.60 -6.93
C PHE A 606 11.76 19.63 -6.12
N GLY A 607 10.74 19.07 -6.76
CA GLY A 607 9.84 18.13 -6.12
C GLY A 607 9.32 17.08 -7.08
N ILE A 608 9.04 15.91 -6.53
CA ILE A 608 8.40 14.81 -7.24
C ILE A 608 7.26 14.27 -6.38
N LYS A 609 6.06 14.29 -6.94
CA LYS A 609 4.84 13.72 -6.36
C LYS A 609 4.42 12.49 -7.15
N TYR A 610 3.68 11.61 -6.50
CA TYR A 610 3.04 10.47 -7.14
C TYR A 610 1.54 10.49 -6.82
N ASN A 611 0.72 10.43 -7.85
CA ASN A 611 -0.72 10.26 -7.76
C ASN A 611 -1.12 8.86 -8.21
N CYS A 612 -2.13 8.30 -7.56
CA CYS A 612 -2.67 6.96 -7.81
C CYS A 612 -3.75 6.97 -8.91
N GLU A 613 -4.32 5.80 -9.20
CA GLU A 613 -5.32 5.52 -10.23
C GLU A 613 -6.64 6.29 -10.07
N ASN A 614 -6.97 6.74 -8.85
CA ASN A 614 -8.12 7.62 -8.60
C ASN A 614 -7.87 9.08 -9.03
N GLY A 615 -6.63 9.40 -9.42
CA GLY A 615 -6.15 10.73 -9.80
C GLY A 615 -5.66 11.59 -8.63
N GLY A 616 -5.67 11.09 -7.40
CA GLY A 616 -5.29 11.82 -6.19
C GLY A 616 -3.90 11.48 -5.66
N PRO A 617 -3.37 12.23 -4.68
CA PRO A 617 -2.08 11.95 -4.07
C PRO A 617 -2.03 10.54 -3.47
N ALA A 618 -0.87 9.90 -3.54
CA ALA A 618 -0.65 8.59 -2.92
C ALA A 618 -1.02 8.59 -1.42
N PRO A 619 -1.76 7.58 -0.93
CA PRO A 619 -2.14 7.47 0.48
C PRO A 619 -0.91 7.15 1.36
N GLU A 620 -1.05 7.30 2.67
CA GLU A 620 0.07 7.12 3.62
C GLU A 620 0.72 5.74 3.53
N LYS A 621 -0.08 4.70 3.30
CA LYS A 621 0.43 3.34 3.12
C LYS A 621 1.47 3.28 1.99
N VAL A 622 1.12 3.84 0.83
CA VAL A 622 1.98 3.84 -0.36
C VAL A 622 3.21 4.73 -0.14
N THR A 623 3.04 5.93 0.44
CA THR A 623 4.20 6.81 0.67
C THR A 623 5.18 6.28 1.72
N ASN A 624 4.70 5.57 2.73
CA ASN A 624 5.54 4.87 3.70
C ASN A 624 6.27 3.70 3.06
N GLU A 625 5.59 2.90 2.22
CA GLU A 625 6.21 1.80 1.48
C GLU A 625 7.31 2.30 0.53
N ILE A 626 7.06 3.38 -0.22
CA ILE A 626 8.09 4.05 -1.05
C ILE A 626 9.30 4.43 -0.20
N TYR A 627 9.07 5.01 0.98
CA TYR A 627 10.17 5.42 1.86
C TYR A 627 10.96 4.22 2.39
N ASP A 628 10.28 3.16 2.80
CA ASP A 628 10.92 1.95 3.31
C ASP A 628 11.77 1.26 2.24
N LEU A 629 11.26 1.16 1.01
CA LEU A 629 12.01 0.66 -0.15
C LEU A 629 13.23 1.54 -0.47
N SER A 630 13.09 2.87 -0.40
CA SER A 630 14.18 3.81 -0.68
C SER A 630 15.38 3.67 0.27
N LYS A 631 15.14 3.24 1.52
CA LYS A 631 16.19 3.04 2.54
C LYS A 631 16.99 1.76 2.36
N VAL A 632 16.47 0.80 1.58
CA VAL A 632 17.08 -0.52 1.40
C VAL A 632 17.44 -0.84 -0.06
N ILE A 633 17.12 0.05 -1.01
CA ILE A 633 17.41 -0.13 -2.43
C ILE A 633 18.92 -0.34 -2.69
N THR A 634 19.24 -1.36 -3.48
CA THR A 634 20.63 -1.69 -3.89
C THR A 634 20.87 -1.59 -5.39
N SER A 635 19.80 -1.50 -6.18
CA SER A 635 19.86 -1.33 -7.62
C SER A 635 18.54 -0.84 -8.19
N TYR A 636 18.57 -0.22 -9.37
CA TYR A 636 17.39 0.14 -10.15
C TYR A 636 17.51 -0.33 -11.61
N LYS A 637 16.38 -0.41 -12.32
CA LYS A 637 16.32 -0.78 -13.75
C LYS A 637 16.20 0.47 -14.63
N ILE A 638 16.84 0.46 -15.80
CA ILE A 638 16.73 1.54 -16.79
C ILE A 638 16.90 1.02 -18.23
N ALA A 639 16.14 1.59 -19.16
CA ALA A 639 16.30 1.38 -20.60
C ALA A 639 17.14 2.53 -21.17
N ALA A 640 18.46 2.48 -20.92
CA ALA A 640 19.37 3.60 -21.22
C ALA A 640 19.35 4.02 -22.70
N ASP A 641 19.19 3.04 -23.59
CA ASP A 641 19.20 3.20 -25.04
C ASP A 641 17.82 3.62 -25.61
N PHE A 642 16.79 3.75 -24.77
CA PHE A 642 15.51 4.29 -25.20
C PHE A 642 15.69 5.75 -25.65
N PRO A 643 15.14 6.14 -26.82
CA PRO A 643 15.41 7.44 -27.40
C PRO A 643 14.83 8.57 -26.55
N THR A 644 15.50 9.72 -26.58
CA THR A 644 14.94 10.97 -26.03
C THR A 644 13.67 11.33 -26.80
N VAL A 645 12.59 11.59 -26.08
CA VAL A 645 11.30 12.00 -26.68
C VAL A 645 11.25 13.53 -26.75
N ASP A 646 10.89 14.08 -27.90
CA ASP A 646 10.63 15.52 -28.05
C ASP A 646 9.26 15.85 -27.45
N VAL A 647 9.27 16.29 -26.19
CA VAL A 647 8.06 16.68 -25.46
C VAL A 647 7.46 18.00 -25.95
N GLY A 648 8.16 18.78 -26.78
CA GLY A 648 7.66 20.06 -27.30
C GLY A 648 6.68 19.92 -28.45
N LYS A 649 6.58 18.72 -29.05
CA LYS A 649 5.75 18.45 -30.23
C LYS A 649 4.64 17.46 -29.90
N ILE A 650 3.39 17.89 -30.06
CA ILE A 650 2.21 17.02 -29.97
C ILE A 650 2.33 15.89 -31.01
N GLY A 651 2.05 14.66 -30.56
CA GLY A 651 2.08 13.47 -31.39
C GLY A 651 2.53 12.23 -30.62
N THR A 652 2.69 11.14 -31.36
CA THR A 652 3.02 9.83 -30.79
C THR A 652 4.40 9.37 -31.25
N THR A 653 5.24 8.97 -30.29
CA THR A 653 6.51 8.27 -30.55
C THR A 653 6.32 6.80 -30.20
N SER A 654 6.50 5.91 -31.17
CA SER A 654 6.43 4.46 -30.95
C SER A 654 7.80 3.81 -31.13
N VAL A 655 8.20 2.96 -30.17
CA VAL A 655 9.47 2.22 -30.20
C VAL A 655 9.18 0.74 -30.00
N ALA A 656 9.37 -0.05 -31.06
CA ALA A 656 9.26 -1.50 -31.00
C ALA A 656 10.57 -2.14 -30.55
N ALA A 657 10.47 -3.29 -29.87
CA ALA A 657 11.59 -4.19 -29.66
C ALA A 657 12.06 -4.79 -30.99
N ASP A 658 13.37 -5.05 -31.14
CA ASP A 658 13.94 -5.63 -32.36
C ASP A 658 13.44 -7.06 -32.63
N ASP A 659 12.99 -7.76 -31.57
CA ASP A 659 12.38 -9.09 -31.65
C ASP A 659 10.86 -9.05 -31.91
N GLY A 660 10.23 -7.87 -31.91
CA GLY A 660 8.79 -7.72 -32.12
C GLY A 660 7.92 -8.09 -30.90
N SER A 661 8.52 -8.37 -29.75
CA SER A 661 7.79 -8.80 -28.55
C SER A 661 6.96 -7.72 -27.87
N ARG A 662 7.30 -6.44 -28.08
CA ARG A 662 6.77 -5.30 -27.33
C ARG A 662 6.89 -4.01 -28.14
N THR A 663 5.90 -3.12 -27.98
CA THR A 663 5.95 -1.75 -28.51
C THR A 663 5.61 -0.77 -27.41
N ILE A 664 6.47 0.23 -27.20
CA ILE A 664 6.22 1.34 -26.28
C ILE A 664 5.65 2.51 -27.06
N THR A 665 4.64 3.15 -26.51
CA THR A 665 4.00 4.34 -27.08
C THR A 665 4.10 5.51 -26.09
N VAL A 666 4.76 6.59 -26.51
CA VAL A 666 4.81 7.85 -25.76
C VAL A 666 3.99 8.89 -26.51
N GLU A 667 2.96 9.42 -25.86
CA GLU A 667 2.04 10.40 -26.42
C GLU A 667 2.23 11.76 -25.76
N VAL A 668 2.56 12.73 -26.58
CA VAL A 668 2.59 14.14 -26.21
C VAL A 668 1.28 14.78 -26.68
N PHE A 669 0.53 15.38 -25.77
CA PHE A 669 -0.80 15.95 -26.06
C PHE A 669 -0.94 17.39 -25.54
N ASP A 670 -2.00 18.09 -25.95
CA ASP A 670 -2.27 19.46 -25.51
C ASP A 670 -2.52 19.49 -23.98
N SER A 671 -1.75 20.31 -23.27
CA SER A 671 -1.78 20.35 -21.82
C SER A 671 -3.10 20.85 -21.23
N ALA A 672 -3.85 21.70 -21.94
CA ALA A 672 -5.06 22.34 -21.42
C ALA A 672 -6.35 21.62 -21.83
N GLU A 673 -6.34 20.85 -22.92
CA GLU A 673 -7.52 20.28 -23.56
C GLU A 673 -8.47 19.56 -22.58
N HIS A 674 -7.98 18.59 -21.82
CA HIS A 674 -8.83 17.75 -20.98
C HIS A 674 -9.36 18.49 -19.75
N HIS A 675 -8.52 19.30 -19.10
CA HIS A 675 -8.93 20.07 -17.94
C HIS A 675 -9.96 21.16 -18.31
N VAL A 676 -9.72 21.91 -19.40
CA VAL A 676 -10.68 22.94 -19.84
C VAL A 676 -11.98 22.31 -20.32
N SER A 677 -11.93 21.15 -20.97
CA SER A 677 -13.14 20.40 -21.35
C SER A 677 -13.95 19.99 -20.12
N LEU A 678 -13.29 19.53 -19.05
CA LEU A 678 -13.95 19.22 -17.77
C LEU A 678 -14.56 20.49 -17.14
N LEU A 679 -13.83 21.60 -17.09
CA LEU A 679 -14.33 22.86 -16.52
C LEU A 679 -15.58 23.38 -17.25
N LYS A 680 -15.66 23.20 -18.58
CA LYS A 680 -16.85 23.55 -19.39
C LYS A 680 -18.08 22.69 -19.07
N GLN A 681 -17.90 21.50 -18.51
CA GLN A 681 -19.01 20.66 -18.02
C GLN A 681 -19.48 21.08 -16.63
N ILE A 682 -18.59 21.68 -15.83
CA ILE A 682 -18.86 22.08 -14.44
C ILE A 682 -19.54 23.46 -14.36
N PHE A 683 -19.07 24.41 -15.18
CA PHE A 683 -19.44 25.82 -15.11
C PHE A 683 -20.25 26.30 -16.31
N ASP A 684 -21.07 27.32 -16.11
CA ASP A 684 -21.74 28.04 -17.20
C ASP A 684 -20.79 29.11 -17.77
N PHE A 685 -20.02 28.73 -18.79
CA PHE A 685 -19.10 29.65 -19.49
C PHE A 685 -19.85 30.79 -20.20
N HIS A 686 -21.12 30.63 -20.55
CA HIS A 686 -21.90 31.70 -21.16
C HIS A 686 -22.22 32.81 -20.15
N ALA A 687 -22.64 32.43 -18.93
CA ALA A 687 -22.87 33.39 -17.85
C ALA A 687 -21.59 34.14 -17.45
N ILE A 688 -20.46 33.42 -17.33
CA ILE A 688 -19.16 34.04 -17.05
C ILE A 688 -18.74 34.98 -18.19
N LYS A 689 -18.92 34.56 -19.45
CA LYS A 689 -18.63 35.39 -20.63
C LYS A 689 -19.45 36.69 -20.63
N LYS A 690 -20.73 36.62 -20.24
CA LYS A 690 -21.59 37.81 -20.10
C LYS A 690 -21.04 38.76 -19.02
N LEU A 691 -20.58 38.25 -17.89
CA LEU A 691 -19.95 39.07 -16.83
C LEU A 691 -18.68 39.77 -17.32
N VAL A 692 -17.72 39.03 -17.88
CA VAL A 692 -16.41 39.58 -18.29
C VAL A 692 -16.48 40.48 -19.52
N SER A 693 -17.61 40.46 -20.24
CA SER A 693 -17.86 41.35 -21.38
C SER A 693 -18.49 42.68 -20.97
N ARG A 694 -18.82 42.90 -19.69
CA ARG A 694 -19.35 44.19 -19.22
C ARG A 694 -18.26 45.26 -19.24
N GLU A 695 -18.62 46.46 -19.70
CA GLU A 695 -17.69 47.60 -19.74
C GLU A 695 -17.21 48.05 -18.35
N ASP A 696 -18.03 47.83 -17.32
CA ASP A 696 -17.73 48.16 -15.92
C ASP A 696 -17.06 47.03 -15.14
N PHE A 697 -16.74 45.89 -15.77
CA PHE A 697 -16.06 44.76 -15.15
C PHE A 697 -14.68 44.53 -15.76
N THR A 698 -13.64 44.92 -15.04
CA THR A 698 -12.25 44.61 -15.36
C THR A 698 -11.70 43.57 -14.40
N PHE A 699 -10.84 42.68 -14.89
CA PHE A 699 -10.18 41.70 -14.04
C PHE A 699 -8.77 41.39 -14.50
N VAL A 700 -7.97 40.87 -13.58
CA VAL A 700 -6.58 40.49 -13.83
C VAL A 700 -6.25 39.18 -13.11
N VAL A 701 -5.47 38.32 -13.76
CA VAL A 701 -5.07 37.03 -13.21
C VAL A 701 -3.58 36.78 -13.38
N ASP A 702 -2.89 36.39 -12.32
CA ASP A 702 -1.45 36.22 -12.27
C ASP A 702 -1.07 34.74 -12.15
N SER A 703 -0.45 34.19 -13.19
CA SER A 703 0.03 32.80 -13.17
C SER A 703 1.39 32.64 -12.50
N MET A 704 1.99 33.73 -12.00
CA MET A 704 3.28 33.77 -11.30
C MET A 704 4.41 33.06 -12.06
N SER A 705 4.36 33.09 -13.39
CA SER A 705 5.27 32.37 -14.30
C SER A 705 5.27 30.85 -14.11
N GLY A 706 4.23 30.28 -13.49
CA GLY A 706 4.03 28.84 -13.29
C GLY A 706 3.18 28.20 -14.40
N VAL A 707 2.78 26.94 -14.17
CA VAL A 707 2.15 26.08 -15.18
C VAL A 707 0.75 26.53 -15.60
N ASN A 708 0.10 27.40 -14.82
CA ASN A 708 -1.27 27.84 -15.12
C ASN A 708 -1.36 28.75 -16.37
N GLY A 709 -0.24 29.33 -16.83
CA GLY A 709 -0.23 30.29 -17.94
C GLY A 709 -0.97 29.83 -19.21
N PRO A 710 -0.66 28.65 -19.79
CA PRO A 710 -1.38 28.08 -20.92
C PRO A 710 -2.88 27.85 -20.65
N TYR A 711 -3.25 27.47 -19.42
CA TYR A 711 -4.64 27.25 -19.02
C TYR A 711 -5.40 28.57 -18.90
N ALA A 712 -4.80 29.58 -18.27
CA ALA A 712 -5.38 30.92 -18.16
C ALA A 712 -5.62 31.55 -19.54
N ARG A 713 -4.65 31.41 -20.46
CA ARG A 713 -4.82 31.84 -21.86
C ARG A 713 -5.99 31.10 -22.54
N ARG A 714 -6.04 29.77 -22.45
CA ARG A 714 -7.11 28.97 -23.05
C ARG A 714 -8.50 29.35 -22.50
N VAL A 715 -8.63 29.47 -21.18
CA VAL A 715 -9.90 29.77 -20.51
C VAL A 715 -10.33 31.22 -20.75
N PHE A 716 -9.49 32.19 -20.42
CA PHE A 716 -9.91 33.60 -20.39
C PHE A 716 -9.87 34.25 -21.77
N VAL A 717 -8.82 34.00 -22.57
CA VAL A 717 -8.66 34.65 -23.88
C VAL A 717 -9.42 33.89 -24.96
N GLU A 718 -9.17 32.59 -25.10
CA GLU A 718 -9.71 31.82 -26.24
C GLU A 718 -11.20 31.46 -26.05
N GLU A 719 -11.59 30.96 -24.88
CA GLU A 719 -12.98 30.53 -24.62
C GLU A 719 -13.88 31.70 -24.21
N LEU A 720 -13.45 32.51 -23.24
CA LEU A 720 -14.25 33.62 -22.70
C LEU A 720 -14.11 34.93 -23.49
N GLY A 721 -13.09 35.07 -24.35
CA GLY A 721 -12.95 36.23 -25.25
C GLY A 721 -12.34 37.48 -24.59
N CYS A 722 -11.60 37.33 -23.50
CA CYS A 722 -10.91 38.44 -22.83
C CYS A 722 -9.67 38.88 -23.61
N GLY A 723 -9.21 40.13 -23.41
CA GLY A 723 -7.93 40.59 -23.95
C GLY A 723 -6.73 40.00 -23.19
N GLU A 724 -5.58 39.89 -23.85
CA GLU A 724 -4.30 39.43 -23.25
C GLU A 724 -3.90 40.23 -22.00
N SER A 725 -4.34 41.48 -21.89
CA SER A 725 -4.05 42.35 -20.75
C SER A 725 -4.62 41.86 -19.42
N CYS A 726 -5.57 40.91 -19.43
CA CYS A 726 -6.03 40.27 -18.19
C CYS A 726 -5.01 39.28 -17.61
N LEU A 727 -3.99 38.89 -18.38
CA LEU A 727 -2.99 37.90 -17.96
C LEU A 727 -1.71 38.58 -17.46
N LEU A 728 -1.29 38.24 -16.25
CA LEU A 728 0.01 38.58 -15.68
C LEU A 728 0.87 37.31 -15.56
N ASN A 729 2.15 37.43 -15.92
CA ASN A 729 3.15 36.37 -15.80
C ASN A 729 2.66 34.99 -16.33
N ALA A 730 1.95 34.97 -17.46
CA ALA A 730 1.29 33.77 -17.99
C ALA A 730 2.18 32.91 -18.91
N ILE A 731 3.50 33.08 -18.85
CA ILE A 731 4.47 32.25 -19.56
C ILE A 731 5.23 31.45 -18.51
N PRO A 732 5.18 30.11 -18.54
CA PRO A 732 5.95 29.27 -17.61
C PRO A 732 7.46 29.52 -17.73
N MET A 733 8.14 29.71 -16.60
CA MET A 733 9.58 29.95 -16.52
C MET A 733 10.24 28.97 -15.54
N GLU A 734 11.44 28.47 -15.89
CA GLU A 734 12.14 27.45 -15.09
C GLU A 734 12.51 27.91 -13.67
N ASP A 735 12.62 29.22 -13.44
CA ASP A 735 12.90 29.85 -12.15
C ASP A 735 11.75 30.73 -11.64
N PHE A 736 10.58 30.65 -12.27
CA PHE A 736 9.43 31.53 -12.00
C PHE A 736 9.77 33.03 -12.04
N ASN A 737 10.72 33.43 -12.91
CA ASN A 737 11.25 34.80 -13.02
C ASN A 737 11.95 35.28 -11.73
N GLY A 738 12.70 34.38 -11.07
CA GLY A 738 13.37 34.61 -9.79
C GLY A 738 12.42 34.76 -8.60
N GLY A 739 11.15 34.42 -8.79
CA GLY A 739 10.08 34.59 -7.80
C GLY A 739 9.79 33.34 -6.98
N HIS A 740 8.87 33.51 -6.04
CA HIS A 740 8.27 32.42 -5.28
C HIS A 740 6.82 32.32 -5.74
N ALA A 741 6.47 31.25 -6.46
CA ALA A 741 5.14 31.05 -7.03
C ALA A 741 4.13 30.62 -5.95
N ASP A 742 3.93 31.46 -4.93
CA ASP A 742 3.03 31.25 -3.80
C ASP A 742 2.00 32.39 -3.76
N PRO A 743 0.71 32.10 -4.00
CA PRO A 743 -0.32 33.12 -4.15
C PRO A 743 -0.74 33.64 -2.77
N ASN A 744 0.07 34.52 -2.18
CA ASN A 744 -0.23 35.21 -0.94
C ASN A 744 0.20 36.68 -0.99
N LEU A 745 -0.21 37.46 0.01
CA LEU A 745 0.05 38.91 0.09
C LEU A 745 1.54 39.28 0.17
N THR A 746 2.43 38.32 0.48
CA THR A 746 3.87 38.55 0.55
C THR A 746 4.55 38.37 -0.81
N TYR A 747 4.18 37.32 -1.56
CA TYR A 747 4.87 36.95 -2.80
C TYR A 747 4.17 37.39 -4.07
N ALA A 748 2.84 37.52 -4.09
CA ALA A 748 2.06 37.99 -5.25
C ALA A 748 2.11 39.53 -5.41
N LYS A 749 3.31 40.12 -5.30
CA LYS A 749 3.55 41.57 -5.24
C LYS A 749 2.99 42.33 -6.43
N ALA A 750 3.13 41.76 -7.63
CA ALA A 750 2.63 42.37 -8.86
C ALA A 750 1.10 42.49 -8.82
N LEU A 751 0.42 41.39 -8.49
CA LEU A 751 -1.03 41.37 -8.38
C LEU A 751 -1.55 42.30 -7.26
N ILE A 752 -1.03 42.22 -6.04
CA ILE A 752 -1.56 43.05 -4.94
C ILE A 752 -1.38 44.55 -5.20
N LYS A 753 -0.30 44.93 -5.90
CA LYS A 753 -0.07 46.31 -6.33
C LYS A 753 -1.16 46.75 -7.31
N VAL A 754 -1.48 45.93 -8.31
CA VAL A 754 -2.54 46.22 -9.29
C VAL A 754 -3.93 46.26 -8.63
N MET A 755 -4.16 45.39 -7.66
CA MET A 755 -5.44 45.31 -6.93
C MET A 755 -5.57 46.37 -5.82
N GLY A 756 -4.52 47.15 -5.56
CA GLY A 756 -4.56 48.21 -4.54
C GLY A 756 -4.62 47.72 -3.11
N VAL A 757 -3.90 46.65 -2.81
CA VAL A 757 -3.82 46.03 -1.49
C VAL A 757 -2.36 46.02 -1.02
N ASP A 758 -2.12 46.34 0.25
CA ASP A 758 -0.78 46.24 0.85
C ASP A 758 -0.47 44.81 1.35
N PRO A 759 0.77 44.50 1.74
CA PRO A 759 1.12 43.17 2.27
C PRO A 759 0.40 42.76 3.56
N LYS A 760 -0.38 43.65 4.19
CA LYS A 760 -1.21 43.38 5.38
C LYS A 760 -2.69 43.22 5.02
N GLY A 761 -3.05 43.24 3.73
CA GLY A 761 -4.42 43.11 3.26
C GLY A 761 -5.23 44.41 3.36
N LEU A 762 -4.58 45.56 3.58
CA LEU A 762 -5.25 46.86 3.72
C LEU A 762 -5.37 47.59 2.38
N PRO A 763 -6.45 48.37 2.18
CA PRO A 763 -6.66 49.12 0.95
C PRO A 763 -5.61 50.25 0.79
N VAL A 764 -5.08 50.39 -0.42
CA VAL A 764 -4.16 51.46 -0.82
C VAL A 764 -4.90 52.46 -1.70
N THR A 765 -4.95 53.73 -1.29
CA THR A 765 -5.63 54.83 -2.00
C THR A 765 -4.66 55.73 -2.77
N GLY A 766 -5.16 56.47 -3.79
CA GLY A 766 -4.35 57.45 -4.54
C GLY A 766 -3.51 56.88 -5.68
N GLN A 767 -3.88 55.73 -6.22
CA GLN A 767 -3.23 55.13 -7.39
C GLN A 767 -3.65 55.83 -8.69
N GLU A 768 -2.77 55.83 -9.70
CA GLU A 768 -3.03 56.49 -11.00
C GLU A 768 -4.13 55.79 -11.81
N GLN A 769 -4.25 54.46 -11.67
CA GLN A 769 -5.27 53.65 -12.32
C GLN A 769 -6.19 53.06 -11.26
N GLU A 770 -7.49 53.00 -11.55
CA GLU A 770 -8.43 52.32 -10.67
C GLU A 770 -8.18 50.81 -10.68
N PRO A 771 -8.11 50.15 -9.50
CA PRO A 771 -7.87 48.73 -9.43
C PRO A 771 -8.99 47.91 -10.09
N PRO A 772 -8.67 46.79 -10.76
CA PRO A 772 -9.66 45.91 -11.34
C PRO A 772 -10.73 45.44 -10.34
N ALA A 773 -11.92 45.09 -10.84
CA ALA A 773 -13.02 44.59 -10.01
C ALA A 773 -12.72 43.21 -9.40
N PHE A 774 -11.93 42.39 -10.08
CA PHE A 774 -11.54 41.04 -9.65
C PHE A 774 -10.06 40.76 -9.95
N GLY A 775 -9.38 40.10 -9.01
CA GLY A 775 -7.99 39.69 -9.12
C GLY A 775 -7.80 38.26 -8.63
N ALA A 776 -6.96 37.48 -9.31
CA ALA A 776 -6.57 36.16 -8.81
C ALA A 776 -5.11 35.80 -9.10
N ALA A 777 -4.50 34.95 -8.28
CA ALA A 777 -3.19 34.36 -8.53
C ALA A 777 -3.18 32.86 -8.27
N TRP A 778 -2.28 32.13 -8.92
CA TRP A 778 -2.08 30.69 -8.71
C TRP A 778 -0.65 30.37 -8.27
N ASP A 779 -0.46 29.22 -7.63
CA ASP A 779 0.87 28.70 -7.33
C ASP A 779 1.51 27.98 -8.53
N GLY A 780 2.74 27.51 -8.34
CA GLY A 780 3.57 26.92 -9.41
C GLY A 780 2.88 25.81 -10.22
N ASP A 781 2.13 24.91 -9.56
CA ASP A 781 1.40 23.80 -10.19
C ASP A 781 -0.12 23.97 -10.27
N ALA A 782 -0.61 25.18 -9.99
CA ALA A 782 -2.00 25.63 -10.13
C ALA A 782 -3.03 24.93 -9.21
N ASP A 783 -2.59 24.29 -8.14
CA ASP A 783 -3.48 23.65 -7.17
C ASP A 783 -3.97 24.65 -6.09
N ARG A 784 -3.35 25.84 -5.99
CA ARG A 784 -3.78 26.93 -5.09
C ARG A 784 -4.24 28.16 -5.83
N ASN A 785 -5.02 28.99 -5.13
CA ASN A 785 -5.53 30.26 -5.62
C ASN A 785 -5.62 31.32 -4.52
N MET A 786 -5.29 32.57 -4.87
CA MET A 786 -5.65 33.77 -4.11
C MET A 786 -6.73 34.54 -4.84
N ILE A 787 -7.70 35.10 -4.11
CA ILE A 787 -8.81 35.89 -4.64
C ILE A 787 -8.77 37.29 -4.04
N LEU A 788 -8.88 38.31 -4.89
CA LEU A 788 -8.90 39.72 -4.53
C LEU A 788 -10.09 40.42 -5.19
N GLY A 789 -10.74 41.29 -4.43
CA GLY A 789 -11.58 42.36 -4.98
C GLY A 789 -10.76 43.64 -5.15
N SER A 790 -11.37 44.66 -5.77
CA SER A 790 -10.77 46.00 -5.81
C SER A 790 -10.47 46.49 -4.38
N ARG A 791 -9.19 46.61 -4.04
CA ARG A 791 -8.68 47.02 -2.71
C ARG A 791 -9.13 46.11 -1.56
N PHE A 792 -9.48 44.87 -1.84
CA PHE A 792 -10.08 43.96 -0.86
C PHE A 792 -9.47 42.55 -0.93
N PHE A 793 -8.97 42.05 0.20
CA PHE A 793 -8.46 40.69 0.32
C PHE A 793 -9.53 39.72 0.82
N VAL A 794 -9.74 38.62 0.09
CA VAL A 794 -10.60 37.52 0.52
C VAL A 794 -9.73 36.43 1.15
N THR A 795 -9.94 36.16 2.44
CA THR A 795 -9.20 35.07 3.09
C THR A 795 -9.58 33.72 2.46
N PRO A 796 -8.66 32.74 2.37
CA PRO A 796 -8.97 31.44 1.79
C PRO A 796 -10.10 30.70 2.51
N SER A 797 -10.18 30.88 3.83
CA SER A 797 -11.24 30.31 4.66
C SER A 797 -12.61 30.92 4.34
N ASP A 798 -12.70 32.25 4.16
CA ASP A 798 -13.93 32.91 3.73
C ASP A 798 -14.28 32.54 2.28
N SER A 799 -13.28 32.43 1.41
CA SER A 799 -13.46 31.99 0.01
C SER A 799 -14.16 30.63 -0.06
N LEU A 800 -13.68 29.65 0.68
CA LEU A 800 -14.32 28.33 0.80
C LEU A 800 -15.78 28.43 1.29
N ALA A 801 -16.02 29.21 2.34
CA ALA A 801 -17.35 29.38 2.92
C ALA A 801 -18.33 30.05 1.93
N ILE A 802 -17.87 31.06 1.19
CA ILE A 802 -18.66 31.79 0.21
C ILE A 802 -18.99 30.89 -0.98
N ILE A 803 -18.03 30.10 -1.46
CA ILE A 803 -18.27 29.12 -2.54
C ILE A 803 -19.31 28.08 -2.08
N ALA A 804 -19.18 27.52 -0.88
CA ALA A 804 -20.15 26.57 -0.34
C ALA A 804 -21.55 27.20 -0.19
N ALA A 805 -21.64 28.45 0.29
CA ALA A 805 -22.91 29.14 0.50
C ALA A 805 -23.65 29.51 -0.80
N ASN A 806 -22.93 29.58 -1.93
CA ASN A 806 -23.47 29.95 -3.23
C ASN A 806 -23.33 28.82 -4.26
N CYS A 807 -23.03 27.58 -3.85
CA CYS A 807 -22.70 26.48 -4.77
C CYS A 807 -23.79 26.21 -5.83
N GLN A 808 -25.06 26.51 -5.54
CA GLN A 808 -26.19 26.37 -6.45
C GLN A 808 -26.08 27.22 -7.73
N THR A 809 -25.20 28.23 -7.77
CA THR A 809 -24.94 29.02 -8.97
C THR A 809 -24.04 28.29 -9.98
N ILE A 810 -23.44 27.16 -9.58
CA ILE A 810 -22.55 26.37 -10.41
C ILE A 810 -23.33 25.12 -10.88
N PRO A 811 -23.48 24.89 -12.20
CA PRO A 811 -24.29 23.79 -12.75
C PRO A 811 -24.00 22.41 -12.15
N PHE A 812 -22.74 22.12 -11.83
CA PHE A 812 -22.32 20.87 -11.19
C PHE A 812 -23.04 20.58 -9.85
N PHE A 813 -23.39 21.60 -9.07
CA PHE A 813 -24.04 21.45 -7.76
C PHE A 813 -25.55 21.72 -7.79
N LYS A 814 -26.18 21.82 -8.97
CA LYS A 814 -27.62 22.16 -9.11
C LYS A 814 -28.57 21.22 -8.37
N ASN A 815 -28.12 19.99 -8.07
CA ASN A 815 -28.89 18.97 -7.35
C ASN A 815 -28.62 18.99 -5.84
N GLY A 816 -27.91 20.01 -5.33
CA GLY A 816 -27.54 20.12 -3.92
C GLY A 816 -26.13 19.62 -3.61
N LEU A 817 -25.59 20.15 -2.51
CA LEU A 817 -24.33 19.74 -1.91
C LEU A 817 -24.60 18.66 -0.86
N ARG A 818 -23.78 17.60 -0.83
CA ARG A 818 -23.96 16.48 0.13
C ARG A 818 -22.91 16.43 1.24
N GLY A 819 -21.85 17.21 1.12
CA GLY A 819 -20.87 17.34 2.18
C GLY A 819 -19.91 18.50 1.95
N VAL A 820 -19.35 19.00 3.04
CA VAL A 820 -18.24 19.96 3.02
C VAL A 820 -17.14 19.53 3.96
N ALA A 821 -15.90 19.88 3.64
CA ALA A 821 -14.80 19.65 4.54
C ALA A 821 -13.76 20.76 4.53
N ARG A 822 -13.06 20.91 5.65
CA ARG A 822 -11.87 21.76 5.72
C ARG A 822 -10.77 21.07 6.50
N SER A 823 -9.53 21.47 6.26
CA SER A 823 -8.45 21.10 7.16
C SER A 823 -8.66 21.76 8.53
N MET A 824 -8.21 21.10 9.59
CA MET A 824 -8.35 21.57 10.98
C MET A 824 -7.83 23.00 11.21
N PRO A 825 -6.68 23.42 10.63
CA PRO A 825 -6.21 24.79 10.77
C PRO A 825 -7.07 25.85 10.06
N THR A 826 -7.87 25.46 9.08
CA THR A 826 -8.77 26.38 8.36
C THR A 826 -9.81 26.97 9.29
N SER A 827 -10.16 28.24 9.09
CA SER A 827 -11.17 28.91 9.92
C SER A 827 -12.53 28.20 9.83
N GLY A 828 -13.31 28.29 10.90
CA GLY A 828 -14.64 27.69 11.03
C GLY A 828 -15.74 28.42 10.23
N ALA A 829 -15.40 29.29 9.27
CA ALA A 829 -16.37 30.01 8.45
C ALA A 829 -17.29 29.05 7.69
N VAL A 830 -16.74 28.00 7.07
CA VAL A 830 -17.53 27.01 6.32
C VAL A 830 -18.41 26.17 7.25
N ASP A 831 -18.04 25.98 8.51
CA ASP A 831 -18.82 25.25 9.51
C ASP A 831 -20.15 25.96 9.76
N ARG A 832 -20.14 27.29 9.75
CA ARG A 832 -21.36 28.12 9.89
C ARG A 832 -22.28 27.94 8.69
N VAL A 833 -21.71 27.85 7.49
CA VAL A 833 -22.44 27.60 6.26
C VAL A 833 -23.02 26.19 6.26
N ALA A 834 -22.22 25.17 6.60
CA ALA A 834 -22.64 23.78 6.67
C ALA A 834 -23.83 23.60 7.62
N LYS A 835 -23.74 24.19 8.81
CA LYS A 835 -24.82 24.19 9.81
C LYS A 835 -26.10 24.84 9.28
N LYS A 836 -25.98 25.93 8.51
CA LYS A 836 -27.14 26.63 7.94
C LYS A 836 -27.78 25.87 6.77
N LEU A 837 -26.95 25.20 5.95
CA LEU A 837 -27.39 24.38 4.84
C LEU A 837 -27.87 22.99 5.27
N ASN A 838 -27.60 22.60 6.52
CA ASN A 838 -27.88 21.28 7.08
C ASN A 838 -27.23 20.14 6.25
N VAL A 839 -25.94 20.32 5.96
CA VAL A 839 -25.11 19.33 5.25
C VAL A 839 -24.02 18.79 6.18
N PRO A 840 -23.61 17.51 6.03
CA PRO A 840 -22.45 16.95 6.71
C PRO A 840 -21.20 17.82 6.57
N PHE A 841 -20.45 17.95 7.66
CA PHE A 841 -19.21 18.71 7.74
C PHE A 841 -18.09 17.86 8.34
N PHE A 842 -16.90 17.92 7.74
CA PHE A 842 -15.71 17.21 8.21
C PHE A 842 -14.56 18.17 8.49
N GLU A 843 -14.04 18.13 9.72
CA GLU A 843 -12.77 18.72 10.09
C GLU A 843 -11.68 17.64 10.00
N VAL A 844 -10.81 17.74 8.99
CA VAL A 844 -9.79 16.71 8.70
C VAL A 844 -8.37 17.24 8.95
N PRO A 845 -7.33 16.40 9.07
CA PRO A 845 -5.96 16.90 9.15
C PRO A 845 -5.52 17.60 7.85
N THR A 846 -4.41 18.33 7.88
CA THR A 846 -3.88 18.94 6.65
C THR A 846 -3.34 17.89 5.70
N GLY A 847 -3.71 17.98 4.43
CA GLY A 847 -3.34 17.03 3.39
C GLY A 847 -4.55 16.56 2.58
N TRP A 848 -4.48 16.70 1.26
CA TRP A 848 -5.63 16.47 0.40
C TRP A 848 -6.12 15.01 0.36
N LYS A 849 -5.27 14.05 0.72
CA LYS A 849 -5.59 12.63 0.83
C LYS A 849 -6.83 12.34 1.69
N PHE A 850 -7.04 13.08 2.78
CA PHE A 850 -8.22 12.91 3.66
C PHE A 850 -9.52 13.34 2.97
N PHE A 851 -9.47 14.35 2.10
CA PHE A 851 -10.62 14.71 1.28
C PHE A 851 -10.86 13.66 0.18
N GLY A 852 -9.79 13.09 -0.40
CA GLY A 852 -9.86 12.00 -1.37
C GLY A 852 -10.68 10.82 -0.84
N ASN A 853 -10.38 10.36 0.38
CA ASN A 853 -11.16 9.31 1.06
C ASN A 853 -12.65 9.65 1.14
N LEU A 854 -13.00 10.87 1.59
CA LEU A 854 -14.40 11.31 1.68
C LEU A 854 -15.08 11.38 0.29
N MET A 855 -14.36 11.81 -0.75
CA MET A 855 -14.87 11.82 -2.13
C MET A 855 -15.06 10.42 -2.72
N ASP A 856 -14.24 9.45 -2.29
CA ASP A 856 -14.25 8.06 -2.74
C ASP A 856 -15.09 7.13 -1.86
N SER A 857 -15.72 7.66 -0.80
CA SER A 857 -16.39 6.88 0.25
C SER A 857 -17.41 5.88 -0.29
N GLN A 858 -18.26 6.28 -1.25
CA GLN A 858 -19.19 5.35 -1.87
C GLN A 858 -18.55 4.48 -2.96
N ILE A 859 -17.83 5.11 -3.90
CA ILE A 859 -17.37 4.44 -5.14
C ILE A 859 -16.31 3.37 -4.85
N VAL A 860 -15.40 3.63 -3.91
CA VAL A 860 -14.28 2.74 -3.58
C VAL A 860 -14.60 1.88 -2.36
N PHE A 861 -15.25 2.46 -1.33
CA PHE A 861 -15.42 1.79 -0.04
C PHE A 861 -16.85 1.31 0.25
N GLY A 862 -17.82 1.60 -0.63
CA GLY A 862 -19.22 1.18 -0.45
C GLY A 862 -19.91 1.81 0.77
N LYS A 863 -19.40 2.94 1.27
CA LYS A 863 -19.95 3.68 2.41
C LYS A 863 -20.87 4.82 1.96
N GLU A 864 -21.13 5.78 2.85
CA GLU A 864 -22.04 6.91 2.60
C GLU A 864 -21.56 7.81 1.45
N ASP A 865 -22.49 8.27 0.61
CA ASP A 865 -22.19 9.14 -0.53
C ASP A 865 -22.25 10.61 -0.15
N TYR A 866 -21.07 11.20 0.07
CA TYR A 866 -20.91 12.62 0.37
C TYR A 866 -20.81 13.50 -0.89
N THR A 867 -20.97 12.95 -2.10
CA THR A 867 -20.84 13.71 -3.35
C THR A 867 -22.19 14.18 -3.92
N PRO A 868 -22.30 15.39 -4.51
CA PRO A 868 -21.25 16.40 -4.71
C PRO A 868 -20.71 17.02 -3.42
N PHE A 869 -19.40 17.31 -3.41
CA PHE A 869 -18.60 17.64 -2.23
C PHE A 869 -17.71 18.85 -2.49
N ILE A 870 -17.56 19.75 -1.52
CA ILE A 870 -16.65 20.91 -1.60
C ILE A 870 -15.69 20.89 -0.41
N CYS A 871 -14.41 21.14 -0.65
CA CYS A 871 -13.43 21.22 0.42
C CYS A 871 -12.34 22.25 0.19
N GLY A 872 -11.65 22.64 1.26
CA GLY A 872 -10.57 23.62 1.17
C GLY A 872 -9.66 23.69 2.39
N GLU A 873 -8.52 24.33 2.16
CA GLU A 873 -7.43 24.53 3.10
C GLU A 873 -7.09 26.01 3.17
N GLU A 874 -6.78 26.51 4.38
CA GLU A 874 -6.36 27.90 4.61
C GLU A 874 -5.12 28.30 3.81
N SER A 875 -4.31 27.33 3.40
CA SER A 875 -3.15 27.50 2.54
C SER A 875 -3.54 27.71 1.07
N PHE A 876 -4.57 28.53 0.80
CA PHE A 876 -5.04 28.91 -0.53
C PHE A 876 -5.52 27.74 -1.40
N GLY A 877 -5.91 26.61 -0.79
CA GLY A 877 -6.36 25.43 -1.51
C GLY A 877 -7.89 25.31 -1.52
N THR A 878 -8.53 25.13 -2.67
CA THR A 878 -9.97 24.88 -2.74
C THR A 878 -10.27 23.93 -3.88
N GLY A 879 -11.28 23.06 -3.73
CA GLY A 879 -11.66 22.11 -4.76
C GLY A 879 -12.98 21.41 -4.46
N SER A 880 -13.32 20.46 -5.32
CA SER A 880 -14.52 19.62 -5.21
C SER A 880 -14.27 18.23 -5.79
N ASN A 881 -15.25 17.33 -5.71
CA ASN A 881 -15.14 15.94 -6.16
C ASN A 881 -15.03 15.74 -7.69
N HIS A 882 -14.96 16.80 -8.49
CA HIS A 882 -14.71 16.73 -9.93
C HIS A 882 -13.37 16.09 -10.28
N ILE A 883 -12.36 16.28 -9.43
CA ILE A 883 -11.06 15.62 -9.48
C ILE A 883 -10.66 15.14 -8.08
N ARG A 884 -9.41 14.70 -7.88
CA ARG A 884 -8.86 14.28 -6.58
C ARG A 884 -7.65 15.13 -6.15
N GLU A 885 -7.59 16.36 -6.63
CA GLU A 885 -6.63 17.39 -6.22
C GLU A 885 -7.35 18.70 -5.91
N LYS A 886 -6.66 19.65 -5.28
CA LYS A 886 -7.12 21.04 -5.26
C LYS A 886 -7.11 21.59 -6.68
N ASP A 887 -7.93 22.59 -6.97
CA ASP A 887 -7.95 23.23 -8.28
C ASP A 887 -8.14 24.75 -8.16
N GLY A 888 -7.06 25.48 -8.40
CA GLY A 888 -7.09 26.93 -8.34
C GLY A 888 -7.87 27.58 -9.48
N MET A 889 -7.87 27.00 -10.70
CA MET A 889 -8.65 27.53 -11.82
C MET A 889 -10.14 27.34 -11.57
N TRP A 890 -10.52 26.17 -11.05
CA TRP A 890 -11.88 25.88 -10.63
C TRP A 890 -12.38 26.89 -9.60
N ALA A 891 -11.57 27.24 -8.59
CA ALA A 891 -11.95 28.21 -7.57
C ALA A 891 -12.19 29.62 -8.15
N VAL A 892 -11.37 30.03 -9.13
CA VAL A 892 -11.55 31.31 -9.84
C VAL A 892 -12.85 31.30 -10.65
N LEU A 893 -13.13 30.23 -11.41
CA LEU A 893 -14.37 30.09 -12.16
C LEU A 893 -15.61 29.98 -11.26
N ALA A 894 -15.47 29.39 -10.06
CA ALA A 894 -16.52 29.38 -9.05
C ALA A 894 -16.84 30.81 -8.58
N TRP A 895 -15.83 31.62 -8.27
CA TRP A 895 -16.02 33.03 -7.92
C TRP A 895 -16.65 33.85 -9.04
N LEU A 896 -16.20 33.67 -10.28
CA LEU A 896 -16.78 34.36 -11.44
C LEU A 896 -18.24 33.93 -11.68
N SER A 897 -18.58 32.66 -11.44
CA SER A 897 -19.96 32.17 -11.52
C SER A 897 -20.84 32.81 -10.45
N ILE A 898 -20.33 32.95 -9.22
CA ILE A 898 -21.03 33.63 -8.13
C ILE A 898 -21.23 35.10 -8.49
N LEU A 899 -20.18 35.81 -8.90
CA LEU A 899 -20.28 37.21 -9.35
C LEU A 899 -21.29 37.38 -10.48
N ALA A 900 -21.25 36.52 -11.51
CA ALA A 900 -22.18 36.56 -12.63
C ALA A 900 -23.63 36.39 -12.18
N SER A 901 -23.89 35.49 -11.23
CA SER A 901 -25.23 35.24 -10.69
C SER A 901 -25.82 36.41 -9.90
N LYS A 902 -24.99 37.32 -9.39
CA LYS A 902 -25.42 38.49 -8.61
C LYS A 902 -25.65 39.73 -9.47
N GLN A 903 -25.21 39.72 -10.73
CA GLN A 903 -25.38 40.88 -11.60
C GLN A 903 -26.82 40.98 -12.12
N VAL A 904 -27.31 42.21 -12.16
CA VAL A 904 -28.60 42.56 -12.79
C VAL A 904 -28.33 43.57 -13.90
N ASP A 905 -28.92 43.36 -15.08
CA ASP A 905 -28.73 44.25 -16.23
C ASP A 905 -29.22 45.67 -15.90
N GLY A 906 -28.37 46.67 -16.12
CA GLY A 906 -28.65 48.09 -15.80
C GLY A 906 -28.45 48.50 -14.33
N ALA A 907 -28.14 47.56 -13.43
CA ALA A 907 -27.78 47.88 -12.05
C ALA A 907 -26.26 48.11 -11.90
N PRO A 908 -25.81 48.87 -10.87
CA PRO A 908 -24.40 48.97 -10.52
C PRO A 908 -23.79 47.58 -10.27
N LEU A 909 -22.49 47.45 -10.58
CA LEU A 909 -21.75 46.21 -10.38
C LEU A 909 -21.78 45.78 -8.90
N VAL A 910 -22.22 44.54 -8.65
CA VAL A 910 -22.03 43.90 -7.34
C VAL A 910 -20.59 43.41 -7.25
N THR A 911 -19.82 43.94 -6.30
CA THR A 911 -18.39 43.66 -6.16
C THR A 911 -18.11 42.42 -5.31
N VAL A 912 -16.86 41.96 -5.33
CA VAL A 912 -16.37 40.90 -4.42
C VAL A 912 -16.57 41.30 -2.95
N GLU A 913 -16.27 42.56 -2.60
CA GLU A 913 -16.42 43.08 -1.24
C GLU A 913 -17.90 43.06 -0.81
N ASP A 914 -18.84 43.42 -1.69
CA ASP A 914 -20.28 43.36 -1.39
C ASP A 914 -20.72 41.94 -1.05
N ILE A 915 -20.27 40.94 -1.82
CA ILE A 915 -20.60 39.53 -1.58
C ILE A 915 -20.03 39.06 -0.24
N VAL A 916 -18.78 39.42 0.07
CA VAL A 916 -18.13 39.04 1.33
C VAL A 916 -18.81 39.70 2.52
N ARG A 917 -19.17 40.98 2.41
CA ARG A 917 -19.89 41.70 3.47
C ARG A 917 -21.30 41.18 3.67
N ASP A 918 -22.01 40.80 2.60
CA ASP A 918 -23.31 40.13 2.71
C ASP A 918 -23.18 38.76 3.40
N HIS A 919 -22.13 38.00 3.06
CA HIS A 919 -21.82 36.75 3.74
C HIS A 919 -21.61 36.96 5.25
N TRP A 920 -20.78 37.92 5.65
CA TRP A 920 -20.54 38.22 7.06
C TRP A 920 -21.81 38.67 7.79
N LYS A 921 -22.66 39.49 7.16
CA LYS A 921 -23.97 39.88 7.73
C LYS A 921 -24.89 38.68 7.96
N LYS A 922 -24.74 37.60 7.18
CA LYS A 922 -25.59 36.41 7.26
C LYS A 922 -25.06 35.36 8.24
N PHE A 923 -23.75 35.16 8.30
CA PHE A 923 -23.12 34.05 9.04
C PHE A 923 -22.25 34.50 10.23
N GLY A 924 -21.98 35.79 10.34
CA GLY A 924 -20.92 36.34 11.18
C GLY A 924 -19.59 36.33 10.46
N ARG A 925 -18.55 36.85 11.11
CA ARG A 925 -17.20 36.91 10.56
C ARG A 925 -16.24 36.10 11.40
N ASN A 926 -15.51 35.21 10.75
CA ASN A 926 -14.39 34.49 11.35
C ASN A 926 -13.11 35.26 11.01
N TYR A 927 -12.75 36.25 11.83
CA TYR A 927 -11.46 36.91 11.72
C TYR A 927 -10.35 35.87 11.81
N TYR A 928 -9.44 35.88 10.85
CA TYR A 928 -8.44 34.83 10.70
C TYR A 928 -7.10 35.40 10.26
N CYS A 929 -6.00 34.88 10.82
CA CYS A 929 -4.67 35.02 10.25
C CYS A 929 -3.79 33.81 10.59
N ARG A 930 -2.71 33.64 9.81
CA ARG A 930 -1.66 32.65 10.07
C ARG A 930 -0.31 33.33 10.22
N TYR A 931 0.42 32.97 11.27
CA TYR A 931 1.79 33.39 11.53
C TYR A 931 2.73 32.21 11.33
N ASP A 932 3.65 32.33 10.36
CA ASP A 932 4.67 31.33 10.09
C ASP A 932 6.02 31.79 10.62
N TYR A 933 6.62 31.00 11.50
CA TYR A 933 7.97 31.17 12.03
C TYR A 933 8.88 30.14 11.37
N GLU A 934 9.39 30.49 10.19
CA GLU A 934 10.23 29.62 9.37
C GLU A 934 11.68 29.58 9.85
N ASN A 935 12.41 28.51 9.57
CA ASN A 935 13.83 28.34 9.91
C ASN A 935 14.11 28.45 11.43
N VAL A 936 13.19 27.97 12.27
CA VAL A 936 13.45 27.86 13.71
C VAL A 936 14.29 26.62 14.00
N ASP A 937 15.03 26.65 15.12
CA ASP A 937 15.74 25.47 15.61
C ASP A 937 14.74 24.35 15.91
N LYS A 938 15.01 23.18 15.33
CA LYS A 938 14.08 22.04 15.35
C LYS A 938 13.88 21.51 16.77
N ALA A 939 14.96 21.33 17.53
CA ALA A 939 14.88 20.81 18.89
C ALA A 939 14.16 21.80 19.84
N ALA A 940 14.40 23.10 19.68
CA ALA A 940 13.69 24.13 20.43
C ALA A 940 12.18 24.13 20.12
N ALA A 941 11.80 23.97 18.85
CA ALA A 941 10.41 23.87 18.44
C ALA A 941 9.74 22.60 18.97
N GLU A 942 10.39 21.44 18.88
CA GLU A 942 9.87 20.17 19.42
C GLU A 942 9.65 20.26 20.94
N ASN A 943 10.61 20.83 21.68
CA ASN A 943 10.47 21.07 23.12
C ASN A 943 9.32 22.04 23.45
N MET A 944 9.12 23.08 22.63
CA MET A 944 7.99 24.01 22.78
C MET A 944 6.65 23.28 22.63
N PHE A 945 6.51 22.40 21.65
CA PHE A 945 5.30 21.58 21.47
C PHE A 945 5.10 20.58 22.61
N ALA A 946 6.16 19.89 23.06
CA ALA A 946 6.10 18.97 24.19
C ALA A 946 5.70 19.64 25.51
N ASP A 947 5.97 20.93 25.67
CA ASP A 947 5.46 21.71 26.80
C ASP A 947 4.00 22.12 26.62
N MET A 948 3.58 22.48 25.40
CA MET A 948 2.20 22.86 25.11
C MET A 948 1.19 21.70 25.26
N THR A 949 1.60 20.44 25.12
CA THR A 949 0.73 19.28 25.31
C THR A 949 0.37 19.02 26.78
N LYS A 950 1.01 19.73 27.72
CA LYS A 950 0.67 19.67 29.15
C LYS A 950 -0.53 20.57 29.43
N PHE A 951 -1.74 20.04 29.22
CA PHE A 951 -2.99 20.79 29.32
C PHE A 951 -3.49 21.04 30.76
N ASP A 952 -2.82 20.49 31.78
CA ASP A 952 -3.22 20.60 33.18
C ASP A 952 -3.35 22.07 33.63
N GLY A 953 -4.54 22.44 34.09
CA GLY A 953 -4.84 23.80 34.56
C GLY A 953 -4.98 24.86 33.45
N VAL A 954 -4.99 24.46 32.17
CA VAL A 954 -5.24 25.38 31.04
C VAL A 954 -6.74 25.58 30.80
N VAL A 955 -7.53 24.50 30.83
CA VAL A 955 -8.99 24.57 30.64
C VAL A 955 -9.64 25.39 31.75
N GLY A 956 -10.53 26.31 31.37
CA GLY A 956 -11.20 27.25 32.28
C GLY A 956 -10.40 28.52 32.60
N LYS A 957 -9.12 28.61 32.21
CA LYS A 957 -8.29 29.80 32.41
C LYS A 957 -8.73 30.92 31.47
N GLU A 958 -8.82 32.13 31.99
CA GLU A 958 -9.08 33.34 31.21
C GLU A 958 -7.78 34.13 30.99
N ILE A 959 -7.50 34.48 29.73
CA ILE A 959 -6.32 35.25 29.32
C ILE A 959 -6.80 36.33 28.34
N ASN A 960 -6.52 37.61 28.64
CA ASN A 960 -6.94 38.75 27.81
C ASN A 960 -8.44 38.76 27.41
N GLY A 961 -9.31 38.24 28.29
CA GLY A 961 -10.75 38.14 28.04
C GLY A 961 -11.19 36.91 27.24
N PHE A 962 -10.27 35.97 26.94
CA PHE A 962 -10.59 34.71 26.29
C PHE A 962 -10.46 33.57 27.30
N LYS A 963 -11.57 32.87 27.54
CA LYS A 963 -11.63 31.71 28.43
C LYS A 963 -11.50 30.41 27.65
N VAL A 964 -10.53 29.59 28.01
CA VAL A 964 -10.27 28.31 27.33
C VAL A 964 -11.38 27.31 27.67
N GLU A 965 -12.10 26.86 26.65
CA GLU A 965 -13.14 25.82 26.76
C GLU A 965 -12.54 24.42 26.60
N LYS A 966 -11.62 24.25 25.65
CA LYS A 966 -10.96 22.97 25.38
C LYS A 966 -9.50 23.19 24.96
N ALA A 967 -8.63 22.31 25.41
CA ALA A 967 -7.27 22.19 24.90
C ALA A 967 -6.99 20.72 24.57
N ASP A 968 -6.58 20.42 23.33
CA ASP A 968 -6.25 19.07 22.91
C ASP A 968 -5.15 19.04 21.85
N GLU A 969 -4.60 17.86 21.63
CA GLU A 969 -3.80 17.57 20.45
C GLU A 969 -4.71 16.83 19.45
N PHE A 970 -4.87 17.39 18.26
CA PHE A 970 -5.85 16.92 17.29
C PHE A 970 -5.51 15.52 16.79
N GLU A 971 -6.50 14.63 16.91
CA GLU A 971 -6.52 13.29 16.35
C GLU A 971 -7.75 13.16 15.46
N TYR A 972 -7.56 12.50 14.33
CA TYR A 972 -8.62 12.23 13.36
C TYR A 972 -8.73 10.74 13.13
N VAL A 973 -9.94 10.22 13.27
CA VAL A 973 -10.31 8.87 12.85
C VAL A 973 -11.05 8.99 11.53
N ASP A 974 -10.48 8.46 10.46
CA ASP A 974 -11.08 8.54 9.14
C ASP A 974 -12.36 7.68 9.08
N PRO A 975 -13.53 8.27 8.75
CA PRO A 975 -14.79 7.53 8.75
C PRO A 975 -14.87 6.51 7.59
N VAL A 976 -13.96 6.60 6.62
CA VAL A 976 -13.96 5.79 5.40
C VAL A 976 -13.10 4.55 5.55
N ASP A 977 -11.87 4.66 6.01
CA ASP A 977 -10.96 3.51 6.16
C ASP A 977 -10.66 3.12 7.62
N GLY A 978 -11.11 3.93 8.60
CA GLY A 978 -10.88 3.69 10.03
C GLY A 978 -9.46 4.01 10.50
N SER A 979 -8.61 4.56 9.62
CA SER A 979 -7.24 4.96 9.97
C SER A 979 -7.23 6.10 11.00
N VAL A 980 -6.21 6.09 11.86
CA VAL A 980 -6.04 7.09 12.92
C VAL A 980 -4.82 7.95 12.63
N SER A 981 -5.03 9.25 12.52
CA SER A 981 -3.99 10.27 12.37
C SER A 981 -3.89 11.12 13.64
N SER A 982 -2.97 10.77 14.52
CA SER A 982 -2.69 11.50 15.77
C SER A 982 -1.64 12.62 15.56
N HIS A 983 -1.47 13.48 16.57
CA HIS A 983 -0.45 14.55 16.58
C HIS A 983 -0.56 15.57 15.44
N GLN A 984 -1.78 15.90 15.01
CA GLN A 984 -2.02 16.72 13.82
C GLN A 984 -1.99 18.24 14.10
N GLY A 985 -1.89 18.63 15.36
CA GLY A 985 -1.73 20.01 15.82
C GLY A 985 -2.36 20.25 17.19
N ILE A 986 -1.80 21.17 17.97
CA ILE A 986 -2.32 21.53 19.28
C ILE A 986 -3.37 22.62 19.12
N ARG A 987 -4.54 22.46 19.76
CA ARG A 987 -5.65 23.40 19.65
C ARG A 987 -6.02 23.94 21.03
N PHE A 988 -6.18 25.25 21.10
CA PHE A 988 -6.82 25.95 22.21
C PHE A 988 -8.12 26.56 21.69
N LEU A 989 -9.25 26.01 22.15
CA LEU A 989 -10.60 26.44 21.79
C LEU A 989 -11.16 27.29 22.93
N PHE A 990 -11.75 28.43 22.60
CA PHE A 990 -12.25 29.40 23.55
C PHE A 990 -13.78 29.52 23.47
N GLU A 991 -14.40 29.86 24.59
CA GLU A 991 -15.83 30.19 24.63
C GLU A 991 -16.16 31.27 23.58
N GLY A 992 -17.31 31.14 22.91
CA GLY A 992 -17.70 32.03 21.80
C GLY A 992 -17.10 31.65 20.44
N GLY A 993 -16.38 30.53 20.34
CA GLY A 993 -15.94 29.95 19.06
C GLY A 993 -14.64 30.52 18.50
N SER A 994 -13.86 31.25 19.31
CA SER A 994 -12.50 31.67 18.96
C SER A 994 -11.51 30.52 19.17
N ARG A 995 -10.39 30.50 18.44
CA ARG A 995 -9.43 29.39 18.45
C ARG A 995 -7.99 29.87 18.22
N VAL A 996 -7.03 29.20 18.83
CA VAL A 996 -5.60 29.30 18.49
C VAL A 996 -5.06 27.89 18.27
N ILE A 997 -4.40 27.67 17.15
CA ILE A 997 -3.88 26.36 16.75
C ILE A 997 -2.38 26.47 16.49
N PHE A 998 -1.61 25.46 16.89
CA PHE A 998 -0.19 25.34 16.62
C PHE A 998 0.11 24.08 15.83
N ARG A 999 0.90 24.21 14.76
CA ARG A 999 1.44 23.07 14.01
C ARG A 999 2.93 23.22 13.74
N LEU A 1000 3.64 22.11 13.84
CA LEU A 1000 5.04 22.01 13.46
C LEU A 1000 5.11 21.42 12.05
N SER A 1001 5.53 22.22 11.08
CA SER A 1001 5.68 21.79 9.69
C SER A 1001 7.11 21.34 9.40
N GLY A 1002 7.24 20.18 8.74
CA GLY A 1002 8.49 19.66 8.19
C GLY A 1002 8.68 19.92 6.69
N THR A 1003 7.86 20.78 6.07
CA THR A 1003 7.88 21.04 4.61
C THR A 1003 9.04 21.93 4.15
N GLY A 1004 9.78 22.54 5.08
CA GLY A 1004 10.95 23.36 4.76
C GLY A 1004 12.17 22.50 4.42
N VAL A 1005 12.98 22.97 3.47
CA VAL A 1005 14.25 22.31 3.10
C VAL A 1005 15.35 22.63 4.14
N ALA A 1006 15.13 23.62 5.01
CA ALA A 1006 16.03 24.01 6.11
C ALA A 1006 15.24 24.28 7.42
N GLY A 1007 15.71 23.71 8.53
CA GLY A 1007 15.10 23.93 9.87
C GLY A 1007 13.69 23.36 10.03
N ALA A 1008 12.96 23.85 11.04
CA ALA A 1008 11.54 23.61 11.22
C ALA A 1008 10.72 24.90 11.02
N THR A 1009 9.43 24.77 10.73
CA THR A 1009 8.50 25.90 10.66
C THR A 1009 7.40 25.73 11.70
N VAL A 1010 7.28 26.67 12.63
CA VAL A 1010 6.15 26.73 13.57
C VAL A 1010 5.06 27.59 12.96
N ARG A 1011 3.87 27.03 12.79
CA ARG A 1011 2.68 27.73 12.30
C ARG A 1011 1.72 27.97 13.46
N MET A 1012 1.35 29.23 13.66
CA MET A 1012 0.33 29.65 14.62
C MET A 1012 -0.86 30.20 13.84
N TYR A 1013 -2.02 29.59 14.03
CA TYR A 1013 -3.28 29.99 13.40
C TYR A 1013 -4.17 30.64 14.45
N ILE A 1014 -4.73 31.79 14.11
CA ILE A 1014 -5.48 32.61 15.06
C ILE A 1014 -6.83 32.92 14.46
N GLU A 1015 -7.89 32.59 15.18
CA GLU A 1015 -9.26 32.80 14.74
C GLU A 1015 -10.11 33.42 15.83
N LYS A 1016 -10.80 34.52 15.52
CA LYS A 1016 -11.82 35.11 16.37
C LYS A 1016 -13.16 35.14 15.63
N TYR A 1017 -14.17 34.48 16.18
CA TYR A 1017 -15.53 34.56 15.66
C TYR A 1017 -16.24 35.80 16.21
N GLU A 1018 -16.95 36.50 15.33
CA GLU A 1018 -17.83 37.62 15.65
C GLU A 1018 -19.20 37.33 15.04
N GLU A 1019 -20.27 37.39 15.85
CA GLU A 1019 -21.64 37.12 15.41
C GLU A 1019 -22.16 38.17 14.41
N PRO A 1020 -23.21 37.88 13.62
CA PRO A 1020 -23.81 38.83 12.68
C PRO A 1020 -24.17 40.22 13.24
N THR A 1021 -24.51 40.29 14.53
CA THR A 1021 -24.87 41.52 15.24
C THR A 1021 -23.67 42.25 15.85
N GLY A 1022 -22.48 41.66 15.77
CA GLY A 1022 -21.24 42.18 16.32
C GLY A 1022 -20.51 43.14 15.38
N SER A 1023 -19.23 43.37 15.66
CA SER A 1023 -18.40 44.31 14.90
C SER A 1023 -17.71 43.61 13.72
N LEU A 1024 -18.36 43.62 12.56
CA LEU A 1024 -17.89 42.90 11.36
C LEU A 1024 -16.89 43.69 10.50
N ASP A 1025 -16.77 45.01 10.70
CA ASP A 1025 -16.01 45.92 9.84
C ASP A 1025 -14.58 46.19 10.29
N GLN A 1026 -14.15 45.63 11.42
CA GLN A 1026 -12.77 45.81 11.88
C GLN A 1026 -11.77 45.21 10.88
N ASN A 1027 -10.57 45.78 10.83
CA ASN A 1027 -9.44 45.08 10.24
C ASN A 1027 -9.11 43.84 11.12
N ALA A 1028 -8.85 42.70 10.48
CA ALA A 1028 -8.43 41.47 11.13
C ALA A 1028 -7.24 41.66 12.09
N ALA A 1029 -6.24 42.47 11.75
CA ALA A 1029 -5.10 42.72 12.62
C ALA A 1029 -5.52 43.33 13.98
N ALA A 1030 -6.48 44.26 13.97
CA ALA A 1030 -7.00 44.87 15.19
C ALA A 1030 -7.92 43.91 15.95
N ALA A 1031 -8.77 43.16 15.23
CA ALA A 1031 -9.69 42.20 15.83
C ALA A 1031 -8.97 41.03 16.53
N LEU A 1032 -7.78 40.65 16.05
CA LEU A 1032 -7.02 39.50 16.52
C LEU A 1032 -5.91 39.83 17.52
N GLU A 1033 -5.55 41.11 17.72
CA GLU A 1033 -4.40 41.55 18.53
C GLU A 1033 -4.33 40.86 19.90
N LYS A 1034 -5.42 40.92 20.67
CA LYS A 1034 -5.48 40.30 22.01
C LYS A 1034 -5.35 38.77 21.98
N LEU A 1035 -5.86 38.12 20.94
CA LEU A 1035 -5.82 36.66 20.81
C LEU A 1035 -4.46 36.17 20.32
N ILE A 1036 -3.75 36.98 19.52
CA ILE A 1036 -2.34 36.74 19.16
C ILE A 1036 -1.48 36.72 20.44
N GLU A 1037 -1.65 37.70 21.34
CA GLU A 1037 -0.93 37.72 22.62
C GLU A 1037 -1.23 36.48 23.48
N VAL A 1038 -2.49 36.02 23.49
CA VAL A 1038 -2.90 34.78 24.16
C VAL A 1038 -2.15 33.59 23.60
N GLY A 1039 -2.09 33.45 22.27
CA GLY A 1039 -1.34 32.38 21.60
C GLY A 1039 0.15 32.40 21.95
N LEU A 1040 0.79 33.58 21.90
CA LEU A 1040 2.20 33.73 22.26
C LEU A 1040 2.48 33.37 23.73
N LYS A 1041 1.54 33.67 24.63
CA LYS A 1041 1.64 33.34 26.05
C LYS A 1041 1.41 31.85 26.33
N LEU A 1042 0.47 31.21 25.63
CA LEU A 1042 0.19 29.78 25.78
C LEU A 1042 1.34 28.91 25.25
N SER A 1043 2.03 29.38 24.21
CA SER A 1043 3.12 28.63 23.57
C SER A 1043 4.51 28.91 24.13
N ASP A 1044 4.71 30.01 24.87
CA ASP A 1044 6.05 30.50 25.23
C ASP A 1044 6.96 30.69 24.00
N LEU A 1045 6.39 30.90 22.80
CA LEU A 1045 7.10 30.82 21.52
C LEU A 1045 8.33 31.73 21.45
N VAL A 1046 8.18 32.99 21.89
CA VAL A 1046 9.27 33.97 21.87
C VAL A 1046 10.42 33.52 22.76
N LYS A 1047 10.11 32.97 23.94
CA LYS A 1047 11.09 32.50 24.93
C LYS A 1047 11.80 31.24 24.46
N LYS A 1048 11.08 30.33 23.81
CA LYS A 1048 11.59 29.02 23.37
C LYS A 1048 12.39 29.11 22.07
N THR A 1049 11.93 29.93 21.12
CA THR A 1049 12.53 29.99 19.77
C THR A 1049 13.39 31.24 19.55
N GLY A 1050 13.30 32.24 20.42
CA GLY A 1050 13.94 33.55 20.25
C GLY A 1050 13.29 34.45 19.19
N ARG A 1051 12.25 33.97 18.48
CA ARG A 1051 11.57 34.74 17.43
C ARG A 1051 10.61 35.76 18.01
N LYS A 1052 10.86 37.04 17.71
CA LYS A 1052 10.02 38.17 18.17
C LYS A 1052 8.91 38.56 17.19
N ALA A 1053 9.00 38.11 15.94
CA ALA A 1053 8.03 38.38 14.89
C ALA A 1053 7.95 37.15 13.95
N PRO A 1054 6.80 36.91 13.30
CA PRO A 1054 6.68 35.89 12.27
C PRO A 1054 7.50 36.25 11.03
N THR A 1055 7.92 35.23 10.28
CA THR A 1055 8.55 35.39 8.97
C THR A 1055 7.52 35.77 7.91
N VAL A 1056 6.35 35.13 7.95
CA VAL A 1056 5.23 35.35 7.01
C VAL A 1056 3.94 35.53 7.80
N ILE A 1057 3.10 36.46 7.36
CA ILE A 1057 1.73 36.65 7.84
C ILE A 1057 0.80 36.44 6.65
N THR A 1058 -0.25 35.65 6.85
CA THR A 1058 -1.29 35.37 5.85
C THR A 1058 -2.66 35.70 6.40
#